data_AF-A0A0F9RHG6-F1
#
_entry.id   AF-A0A0F9RHG6-F1
#
_cell.length_a   1.000
_cell.length_b   1.000
_cell.length_c   1.000
_cell.angle_alpha   90.00
_cell.angle_beta   90.00
_cell.angle_gamma   90.00
#
_symmetry.space_group_name_H-M   'P 1'
#
loop_
_entity.id
_entity.type
_entity.pdbx_description
1 polymer ?
#
loop_
_entity_poly.entity_id
_entity_poly.type
_entity_poly.pdbx_seq_one_letter_code
_entity_poly.pdbx_strand_id
1 'polypeptide(L)'
;MDLTIIIPFYNGHKTIKYLVNSLPADFPIIIIDDVSDVPLKKLELLQPKTLRIIRAKTKAYFSGAVNLGIQRCDTDVLVINQDVVFKSYNFFKLLNDNYKHYAMIGERIAGTHPAWPRGYIHGTLMYMSREAIQNVGLLNETDYPLWGSTCEWQLRAARKGYKVLSIRNPAGFKHLRKGLGSSIKSILKKEPDKKDLFIRTPPAVSVVVSCYNYGRYLPDLVNSFLGGTTSIGKLSAQTFQSFEIVLVDDCSTDDSFEIAQSLADPWKGIHAIQTPKNGGTPVANNIGVEFAHGKYIAIMNGDDMRSSESLERLYRAQLANPHSFIYDDVMLFGKNGIHKKAWRMPEFDFDALIYKNQIHAGIMFPKTAWIEVDGYPEVMRHGREDWAFNIALGLSGYCGVHVKHPGYLYRREGQNRTLKNTTPRWHEQFSRAIQNLFPLAYTGVRPMDCCGGGRSVNISKRSNNPKARKQAQITGSSGMTILEYLGGNHGTVAFFGPFTGVPYKFNVKSNKRNVDNRDLETDAGTGLLQLFENKRQVFQVAQLKPGKPSEDALVAHVTEHADEKATEDVATEVALMQIPLDDLTVVKGIGKSTARVLNDAGYVSVQNVAKISSEEILADQVGWTEEKAAKIIESAQRTIAKFA
;
A
#
# COMPACT_ATOMS: atom_id res chain seq x y z
N MET A 1 -20.71 36.15 20.35
CA MET A 1 -20.33 35.24 19.24
C MET A 1 -21.43 35.33 18.20
N ASP A 2 -21.09 35.56 16.94
CA ASP A 2 -22.07 35.63 15.84
C ASP A 2 -22.13 34.26 15.14
N LEU A 3 -23.24 33.54 15.31
CA LEU A 3 -23.32 32.09 15.04
C LEU A 3 -24.66 31.69 14.44
N THR A 4 -24.62 30.97 13.32
CA THR A 4 -25.78 30.27 12.75
C THR A 4 -25.66 28.78 12.98
N ILE A 5 -26.75 28.17 13.46
CA ILE A 5 -26.83 26.71 13.65
C ILE A 5 -27.34 26.06 12.35
N ILE A 6 -26.58 25.12 11.81
CA ILE A 6 -26.96 24.32 10.64
C ILE A 6 -27.33 22.91 11.08
N ILE A 7 -28.50 22.44 10.66
CA ILE A 7 -28.96 21.07 10.93
C ILE A 7 -29.17 20.35 9.58
N PRO A 8 -28.23 19.49 9.14
CA PRO A 8 -28.50 18.59 8.02
C PRO A 8 -29.56 17.56 8.44
N PHE A 9 -30.65 17.48 7.67
CA PHE A 9 -31.84 16.71 7.99
C PHE A 9 -32.16 15.71 6.87
N TYR A 10 -32.38 14.45 7.24
CA TYR A 10 -32.88 13.40 6.36
C TYR A 10 -33.70 12.40 7.17
N ASN A 11 -35.02 12.42 7.01
CA ASN A 11 -35.98 11.55 7.69
C ASN A 11 -35.93 11.60 9.24
N GLY A 12 -35.49 12.71 9.82
CA GLY A 12 -35.28 12.87 11.27
C GLY A 12 -36.52 13.17 12.11
N HIS A 13 -37.73 13.14 11.55
CA HIS A 13 -38.98 13.65 12.16
C HIS A 13 -39.19 13.26 13.64
N LYS A 14 -38.86 12.02 14.03
CA LYS A 14 -39.00 11.54 15.42
C LYS A 14 -38.02 12.17 16.41
N THR A 15 -36.87 12.68 15.97
CA THR A 15 -35.80 13.25 16.82
C THR A 15 -35.62 14.76 16.69
N ILE A 16 -35.85 15.34 15.50
CA ILE A 16 -35.55 16.76 15.21
C ILE A 16 -36.20 17.75 16.19
N LYS A 17 -37.44 17.49 16.64
CA LYS A 17 -38.11 18.36 17.61
C LYS A 17 -37.38 18.45 18.96
N TYR A 18 -36.72 17.38 19.39
CA TYR A 18 -35.99 17.36 20.66
C TYR A 18 -34.68 18.15 20.55
N LEU A 19 -33.98 18.06 19.42
CA LEU A 19 -32.85 18.93 19.10
C LEU A 19 -33.29 20.39 19.13
N VAL A 20 -34.21 20.76 18.24
CA VAL A 20 -34.65 22.15 18.03
C VAL A 20 -35.19 22.79 19.31
N ASN A 21 -35.94 22.05 20.13
CA ASN A 21 -36.44 22.56 21.41
C ASN A 21 -35.35 22.73 22.50
N SER A 22 -34.17 22.12 22.33
CA SER A 22 -33.04 22.20 23.28
C SER A 22 -31.97 23.23 22.93
N LEU A 23 -32.12 23.97 21.83
CA LEU A 23 -31.18 25.00 21.41
C LEU A 23 -31.50 26.37 22.04
N PRO A 24 -30.50 27.24 22.26
CA PRO A 24 -30.75 28.63 22.65
C PRO A 24 -31.55 29.37 21.56
N ALA A 25 -32.56 30.13 21.97
CA ALA A 25 -33.52 30.78 21.06
C ALA A 25 -32.93 31.95 20.24
N ASP A 26 -31.78 32.47 20.67
CA ASP A 26 -31.17 33.69 20.12
C ASP A 26 -30.38 33.44 18.82
N PHE A 27 -29.94 32.20 18.57
CA PHE A 27 -29.17 31.85 17.39
C PHE A 27 -30.09 31.56 16.19
N PRO A 28 -29.81 32.10 14.99
CA PRO A 28 -30.47 31.67 13.76
C PRO A 28 -30.28 30.17 13.50
N ILE A 29 -31.37 29.48 13.14
CA ILE A 29 -31.35 28.04 12.82
C ILE A 29 -31.72 27.84 11.35
N ILE A 30 -30.85 27.15 10.61
CA ILE A 30 -31.08 26.72 9.22
C ILE A 30 -31.11 25.19 9.18
N ILE A 31 -32.30 24.62 8.95
CA ILE A 31 -32.46 23.18 8.69
C ILE A 31 -32.37 22.95 7.19
N ILE A 32 -31.46 22.09 6.76
CA ILE A 32 -31.30 21.67 5.36
C ILE A 32 -31.92 20.28 5.20
N ASP A 33 -33.11 20.22 4.58
CA ASP A 33 -33.79 18.97 4.25
C ASP A 33 -33.18 18.37 2.99
N ASP A 34 -32.29 17.40 3.17
CA ASP A 34 -31.56 16.65 2.15
C ASP A 34 -32.47 15.59 1.50
N VAL A 35 -33.54 16.08 0.88
CA VAL A 35 -34.56 15.30 0.15
C VAL A 35 -35.11 14.13 0.99
N SER A 36 -35.63 14.42 2.18
CA SER A 36 -36.37 13.44 2.99
C SER A 36 -37.58 12.88 2.25
N ASP A 37 -37.91 11.60 2.50
CA ASP A 37 -39.05 10.91 1.87
C ASP A 37 -40.38 11.59 2.26
N VAL A 38 -40.45 12.20 3.45
CA VAL A 38 -41.47 13.18 3.88
C VAL A 38 -40.78 14.53 4.09
N PRO A 39 -41.24 15.66 3.51
CA PRO A 39 -40.66 16.98 3.75
C PRO A 39 -41.01 17.56 5.13
N LEU A 40 -40.02 18.12 5.83
CA LEU A 40 -40.19 18.73 7.16
C LEU A 40 -40.92 20.09 7.07
N LYS A 41 -41.92 20.32 7.93
CA LYS A 41 -42.71 21.58 7.93
C LYS A 41 -42.42 22.44 9.16
N LYS A 42 -42.42 23.77 8.99
CA LYS A 42 -42.15 24.73 10.09
C LYS A 42 -43.17 24.63 11.25
N LEU A 43 -44.40 24.21 10.95
CA LEU A 43 -45.48 23.99 11.93
C LEU A 43 -45.23 22.80 12.88
N GLU A 44 -44.22 21.95 12.62
CA GLU A 44 -43.92 20.75 13.42
C GLU A 44 -42.88 21.01 14.54
N LEU A 45 -42.44 22.27 14.70
CA LEU A 45 -41.33 22.69 15.58
C LEU A 45 -41.75 23.88 16.46
N LEU A 46 -41.24 23.94 17.71
CA LEU A 46 -41.73 24.86 18.76
C LEU A 46 -40.78 26.05 19.05
N GLN A 47 -39.86 26.38 18.14
CA GLN A 47 -38.80 27.39 18.31
C GLN A 47 -38.77 28.41 17.15
N PRO A 48 -38.12 29.59 17.32
CA PRO A 48 -38.78 30.87 17.05
C PRO A 48 -38.63 31.44 15.61
N LYS A 49 -38.99 32.73 15.48
CA LYS A 49 -39.11 33.51 14.22
C LYS A 49 -38.01 33.21 13.19
N THR A 50 -36.75 33.20 13.63
CA THR A 50 -35.52 33.05 12.81
C THR A 50 -35.31 31.68 12.17
N LEU A 51 -36.06 30.64 12.56
CA LEU A 51 -35.96 29.30 11.99
C LEU A 51 -36.28 29.29 10.49
N ARG A 52 -35.32 28.84 9.67
CA ARG A 52 -35.46 28.62 8.22
C ARG A 52 -35.35 27.13 7.93
N ILE A 53 -36.24 26.61 7.08
CA ILE A 53 -36.14 25.27 6.50
C ILE A 53 -35.90 25.44 5.01
N ILE A 54 -34.87 24.79 4.47
CA ILE A 54 -34.50 24.83 3.05
C ILE A 54 -34.38 23.39 2.57
N ARG A 55 -35.22 22.97 1.62
CA ARG A 55 -35.11 21.66 0.99
C ARG A 55 -34.10 21.71 -0.16
N ALA A 56 -33.20 20.74 -0.22
CA ALA A 56 -32.26 20.60 -1.33
C ALA A 56 -32.99 20.25 -2.64
N LYS A 57 -32.46 20.67 -3.80
CA LYS A 57 -33.03 20.34 -5.11
C LYS A 57 -32.84 18.87 -5.48
N THR A 58 -31.71 18.30 -5.06
CA THR A 58 -31.25 16.94 -5.34
C THR A 58 -30.60 16.39 -4.06
N LYS A 59 -30.33 15.08 -4.02
CA LYS A 59 -29.66 14.44 -2.88
C LYS A 59 -28.21 14.94 -2.81
N ALA A 60 -27.89 15.67 -1.76
CA ALA A 60 -26.61 16.35 -1.53
C ALA A 60 -25.78 15.68 -0.42
N TYR A 61 -26.39 14.75 0.32
CA TYR A 61 -25.77 14.01 1.44
C TYR A 61 -25.29 14.96 2.55
N PHE A 62 -24.44 14.49 3.47
CA PHE A 62 -24.04 15.30 4.63
C PHE A 62 -23.27 16.55 4.21
N SER A 63 -22.24 16.39 3.38
CA SER A 63 -21.35 17.49 3.01
C SER A 63 -22.07 18.56 2.18
N GLY A 64 -22.83 18.16 1.15
CA GLY A 64 -23.59 19.08 0.33
C GLY A 64 -24.75 19.75 1.08
N ALA A 65 -25.39 19.06 2.02
CA ALA A 65 -26.40 19.68 2.89
C ALA A 65 -25.79 20.72 3.82
N VAL A 66 -24.63 20.43 4.44
CA VAL A 66 -23.91 21.41 5.27
C VAL A 66 -23.41 22.59 4.44
N ASN A 67 -22.82 22.35 3.27
CA ASN A 67 -22.38 23.40 2.34
C ASN A 67 -23.53 24.32 1.91
N LEU A 68 -24.69 23.75 1.56
CA LEU A 68 -25.90 24.50 1.22
C LEU A 68 -26.42 25.36 2.40
N GLY A 69 -26.15 24.97 3.65
CA GLY A 69 -26.41 25.81 4.83
C GLY A 69 -25.38 26.92 5.01
N ILE A 70 -24.08 26.61 4.84
CA ILE A 70 -22.96 27.56 4.98
C ILE A 70 -23.09 28.72 3.97
N GLN A 71 -23.62 28.43 2.78
CA GLN A 71 -23.95 29.40 1.73
C GLN A 71 -25.19 30.28 2.01
N ARG A 72 -25.80 30.21 3.20
CA ARG A 72 -27.06 30.91 3.55
C ARG A 72 -26.98 31.76 4.81
N CYS A 73 -25.77 31.91 5.35
CA CYS A 73 -25.39 32.80 6.44
C CYS A 73 -23.93 33.23 6.25
N ASP A 74 -23.57 34.41 6.76
CA ASP A 74 -22.21 34.96 6.69
C ASP A 74 -21.49 34.95 8.06
N THR A 75 -22.15 34.36 9.07
CA THR A 75 -21.72 34.23 10.47
C THR A 75 -20.74 33.06 10.65
N ASP A 76 -20.19 32.86 11.87
CA ASP A 76 -19.63 31.54 12.22
C ASP A 76 -20.74 30.46 12.20
N VAL A 77 -20.35 29.18 12.20
CA VAL A 77 -21.26 28.06 11.91
C VAL A 77 -21.20 27.01 13.01
N LEU A 78 -22.34 26.49 13.45
CA LEU A 78 -22.41 25.29 14.30
C LEU A 78 -23.26 24.21 13.62
N VAL A 79 -22.62 23.17 13.11
CA VAL A 79 -23.26 21.99 12.52
C VAL A 79 -23.68 21.02 13.62
N ILE A 80 -24.96 20.62 13.63
CA ILE A 80 -25.51 19.68 14.63
C ILE A 80 -26.41 18.65 13.93
N ASN A 81 -26.17 17.36 14.15
CA ASN A 81 -26.98 16.31 13.53
C ASN A 81 -28.37 16.16 14.18
N GLN A 82 -29.37 15.87 13.35
CA GLN A 82 -30.81 15.78 13.66
C GLN A 82 -31.27 14.79 14.77
N ASP A 83 -30.36 14.08 15.43
CA ASP A 83 -30.64 13.02 16.41
C ASP A 83 -29.91 13.17 17.75
N VAL A 84 -29.65 14.40 18.16
CA VAL A 84 -29.04 14.76 19.45
C VAL A 84 -29.95 15.69 20.27
N VAL A 85 -29.61 15.92 21.54
CA VAL A 85 -30.31 16.85 22.44
C VAL A 85 -29.32 17.48 23.42
N PHE A 86 -29.54 18.74 23.78
CA PHE A 86 -28.81 19.41 24.87
C PHE A 86 -29.63 19.36 26.16
N LYS A 87 -28.94 19.08 27.28
CA LYS A 87 -29.46 19.12 28.65
C LYS A 87 -29.03 20.36 29.43
N SER A 88 -27.99 21.05 28.95
CA SER A 88 -27.52 22.33 29.48
C SER A 88 -26.73 23.07 28.40
N TYR A 89 -26.53 24.38 28.59
CA TYR A 89 -25.79 25.22 27.65
C TYR A 89 -24.27 25.23 27.89
N ASN A 90 -23.73 24.26 28.65
CA ASN A 90 -22.30 24.20 28.98
C ASN A 90 -21.41 24.10 27.74
N PHE A 91 -21.84 23.39 26.69
CA PHE A 91 -21.16 23.39 25.40
C PHE A 91 -21.13 24.79 24.74
N PHE A 92 -22.24 25.53 24.77
CA PHE A 92 -22.31 26.88 24.21
C PHE A 92 -21.43 27.88 24.97
N LYS A 93 -21.29 27.72 26.30
CA LYS A 93 -20.31 28.47 27.09
C LYS A 93 -18.88 28.13 26.65
N LEU A 94 -18.50 26.85 26.66
CA LEU A 94 -17.16 26.41 26.22
C LEU A 94 -16.83 26.93 24.83
N LEU A 95 -17.80 26.87 23.90
CA LEU A 95 -17.67 27.40 22.55
C LEU A 95 -17.44 28.92 22.56
N ASN A 96 -18.27 29.70 23.25
CA ASN A 96 -18.06 31.16 23.39
C ASN A 96 -16.70 31.52 24.03
N ASP A 97 -16.18 30.66 24.90
CA ASP A 97 -14.89 30.88 25.57
C ASP A 97 -13.69 30.49 24.66
N ASN A 98 -13.91 29.80 23.53
CA ASN A 98 -12.84 29.25 22.67
C ASN A 98 -12.92 29.60 21.17
N TYR A 99 -14.06 30.05 20.64
CA TYR A 99 -14.33 30.18 19.19
C TYR A 99 -13.32 31.02 18.39
N LYS A 100 -12.64 31.97 19.05
CA LYS A 100 -11.60 32.83 18.46
C LYS A 100 -10.21 32.17 18.31
N HIS A 101 -9.99 31.00 18.91
CA HIS A 101 -8.67 30.36 18.98
C HIS A 101 -8.53 29.11 18.11
N TYR A 102 -9.64 28.62 17.55
CA TYR A 102 -9.71 27.38 16.78
C TYR A 102 -10.64 27.55 15.58
N ALA A 103 -10.24 27.02 14.43
CA ALA A 103 -11.09 26.98 13.24
C ALA A 103 -12.24 25.99 13.36
N MET A 104 -12.08 24.95 14.18
CA MET A 104 -13.09 23.93 14.42
C MET A 104 -13.07 23.48 15.89
N ILE A 105 -14.26 23.33 16.47
CA ILE A 105 -14.48 22.91 17.87
C ILE A 105 -15.65 21.92 17.87
N GLY A 106 -15.54 20.76 18.52
CA GLY A 106 -16.61 19.77 18.40
C GLY A 106 -16.41 18.45 19.13
N GLU A 107 -17.36 17.53 18.96
CA GLU A 107 -17.33 16.21 19.59
C GLU A 107 -16.17 15.37 19.02
N ARG A 108 -15.25 14.96 19.91
CA ARG A 108 -14.15 14.05 19.58
C ARG A 108 -14.70 12.64 19.35
N ILE A 109 -14.23 12.03 18.27
CA ILE A 109 -14.44 10.62 17.95
C ILE A 109 -14.07 9.71 19.14
N ALA A 110 -15.02 8.89 19.57
CA ALA A 110 -14.88 7.99 20.70
C ALA A 110 -14.67 6.52 20.28
N GLY A 111 -13.62 5.88 20.82
CA GLY A 111 -13.29 4.48 20.59
C GLY A 111 -12.52 4.22 19.28
N THR A 112 -12.25 2.95 19.00
CA THR A 112 -11.60 2.48 17.77
C THR A 112 -12.60 2.49 16.61
N HIS A 113 -12.86 3.67 16.06
CA HIS A 113 -13.65 3.78 14.83
C HIS A 113 -12.82 3.21 13.66
N PRO A 114 -13.34 2.26 12.86
CA PRO A 114 -12.55 1.45 11.90
C PRO A 114 -12.07 2.22 10.66
N ALA A 115 -12.07 3.55 10.73
CA ALA A 115 -11.66 4.43 9.65
C ALA A 115 -11.11 5.78 10.14
N TRP A 116 -11.01 6.08 11.45
CA TRP A 116 -10.68 7.43 11.95
C TRP A 116 -9.52 7.43 12.96
N PRO A 117 -8.47 8.26 12.77
CA PRO A 117 -7.42 8.46 13.79
C PRO A 117 -7.98 9.05 15.09
N ARG A 118 -7.40 8.63 16.22
CA ARG A 118 -7.86 8.96 17.59
C ARG A 118 -7.67 10.44 17.96
N GLY A 119 -8.54 11.33 17.51
CA GLY A 119 -8.46 12.74 17.90
C GLY A 119 -9.33 13.69 17.09
N TYR A 120 -9.74 13.28 15.90
CA TYR A 120 -10.54 14.11 15.01
C TYR A 120 -11.97 14.35 15.54
N ILE A 121 -12.58 15.44 15.06
CA ILE A 121 -13.98 15.82 15.28
C ILE A 121 -14.87 15.15 14.22
N HIS A 122 -16.06 14.70 14.61
CA HIS A 122 -17.08 14.21 13.68
C HIS A 122 -18.29 15.16 13.56
N GLY A 123 -18.94 15.11 12.39
CA GLY A 123 -20.03 16.00 11.99
C GLY A 123 -21.36 15.89 12.77
N THR A 124 -21.34 15.27 13.95
CA THR A 124 -22.52 15.23 14.85
C THR A 124 -22.65 16.50 15.67
N LEU A 125 -21.53 17.10 16.06
CA LEU A 125 -21.45 18.40 16.73
C LEU A 125 -20.13 19.08 16.37
N MET A 126 -20.19 20.12 15.53
CA MET A 126 -19.00 20.72 14.91
C MET A 126 -19.22 22.21 14.63
N TYR A 127 -18.59 23.07 15.43
CA TYR A 127 -18.40 24.48 15.12
C TYR A 127 -17.32 24.65 14.04
N MET A 128 -17.50 25.63 13.15
CA MET A 128 -16.53 26.05 12.14
C MET A 128 -16.53 27.59 12.05
N SER A 129 -15.36 28.23 12.09
CA SER A 129 -15.27 29.69 11.94
C SER A 129 -15.44 30.14 10.48
N ARG A 130 -16.05 31.32 10.27
CA ARG A 130 -16.29 31.86 8.92
C ARG A 130 -15.00 32.13 8.17
N GLU A 131 -14.01 32.69 8.86
CA GLU A 131 -12.68 32.99 8.32
C GLU A 131 -12.00 31.70 7.80
N ALA A 132 -12.03 30.62 8.59
CA ALA A 132 -11.48 29.34 8.17
C ALA A 132 -12.30 28.70 7.04
N ILE A 133 -13.63 28.83 7.03
CA ILE A 133 -14.46 28.40 5.89
C ILE A 133 -14.05 29.13 4.60
N GLN A 134 -13.80 30.44 4.65
CA GLN A 134 -13.36 31.24 3.50
C GLN A 134 -11.96 30.82 3.04
N ASN A 135 -11.01 30.63 3.96
CA ASN A 135 -9.62 30.33 3.63
C ASN A 135 -9.35 28.86 3.32
N VAL A 136 -10.06 27.90 3.92
CA VAL A 136 -9.91 26.44 3.72
C VAL A 136 -10.85 25.91 2.63
N GLY A 137 -11.94 26.62 2.36
CA GLY A 137 -13.01 26.20 1.45
C GLY A 137 -14.08 25.36 2.14
N LEU A 138 -15.12 24.97 1.38
CA LEU A 138 -16.25 24.17 1.85
C LEU A 138 -15.88 22.71 2.18
N LEU A 139 -16.82 21.91 2.68
CA LEU A 139 -16.65 20.45 2.78
C LEU A 139 -16.55 19.84 1.38
N ASN A 140 -15.69 18.84 1.21
CA ASN A 140 -15.46 18.21 -0.09
C ASN A 140 -16.61 17.24 -0.45
N GLU A 141 -17.70 17.74 -1.02
CA GLU A 141 -18.91 16.96 -1.29
C GLU A 141 -18.77 15.95 -2.45
N THR A 142 -17.94 16.24 -3.45
CA THR A 142 -17.69 15.35 -4.60
C THR A 142 -17.00 14.06 -4.16
N ASP A 143 -15.96 14.18 -3.34
CA ASP A 143 -15.14 13.05 -2.90
C ASP A 143 -15.57 12.50 -1.54
N TYR A 144 -15.95 13.35 -0.58
CA TYR A 144 -16.40 12.96 0.76
C TYR A 144 -17.84 13.41 1.05
N PRO A 145 -18.87 12.85 0.38
CA PRO A 145 -20.28 13.24 0.59
C PRO A 145 -20.86 12.87 1.96
N LEU A 146 -20.31 11.85 2.63
CA LEU A 146 -20.79 11.34 3.92
C LEU A 146 -19.68 11.26 4.97
N TRP A 147 -19.14 10.06 5.25
CA TRP A 147 -18.05 9.91 6.23
C TRP A 147 -16.71 10.41 5.69
N GLY A 148 -15.78 10.69 6.60
CA GLY A 148 -14.46 11.26 6.29
C GLY A 148 -14.47 12.76 5.97
N SER A 149 -15.61 13.33 5.58
CA SER A 149 -15.82 14.76 5.25
C SER A 149 -15.22 15.73 6.27
N THR A 150 -15.52 15.54 7.55
CA THR A 150 -15.00 16.42 8.62
C THR A 150 -13.51 16.20 8.85
N CYS A 151 -13.01 14.97 8.70
CA CYS A 151 -11.58 14.66 8.82
C CYS A 151 -10.77 15.28 7.67
N GLU A 152 -11.30 15.25 6.44
CA GLU A 152 -10.67 15.84 5.25
C GLU A 152 -10.61 17.37 5.34
N TRP A 153 -11.66 17.99 5.88
CA TRP A 153 -11.63 19.44 6.16
C TRP A 153 -10.65 19.79 7.28
N GLN A 154 -10.60 19.02 8.38
CA GLN A 154 -9.62 19.21 9.46
C GLN A 154 -8.18 19.13 8.95
N LEU A 155 -7.88 18.16 8.10
CA LEU A 155 -6.57 17.99 7.46
C LEU A 155 -6.20 19.21 6.60
N ARG A 156 -7.14 19.71 5.78
CA ARG A 156 -6.96 20.96 5.01
C ARG A 156 -6.75 22.19 5.90
N ALA A 157 -7.48 22.28 7.00
CA ALA A 157 -7.38 23.40 7.94
C ALA A 157 -6.03 23.43 8.67
N ALA A 158 -5.59 22.28 9.21
CA ALA A 158 -4.30 22.15 9.88
C ALA A 158 -3.11 22.45 8.93
N ARG A 159 -3.21 22.06 7.66
CA ARG A 159 -2.23 22.42 6.61
C ARG A 159 -2.17 23.91 6.32
N LYS A 160 -3.27 24.65 6.51
CA LYS A 160 -3.29 26.13 6.48
C LYS A 160 -2.95 26.78 7.83
N GLY A 161 -2.45 26.01 8.80
CA GLY A 161 -2.01 26.50 10.12
C GLY A 161 -3.13 26.67 11.15
N TYR A 162 -4.37 26.30 10.84
CA TYR A 162 -5.48 26.43 11.77
C TYR A 162 -5.48 25.35 12.85
N LYS A 163 -5.83 25.76 14.08
CA LYS A 163 -5.97 24.86 15.24
C LYS A 163 -7.38 24.27 15.33
N VAL A 164 -7.47 23.08 15.92
CA VAL A 164 -8.71 22.31 16.10
C VAL A 164 -8.84 21.87 17.56
N LEU A 165 -10.03 21.98 18.16
CA LEU A 165 -10.31 21.58 19.56
C LEU A 165 -11.31 20.43 19.62
N SER A 166 -10.80 19.20 19.76
CA SER A 166 -11.61 18.00 19.95
C SER A 166 -12.05 17.86 21.42
N ILE A 167 -13.35 17.71 21.68
CA ILE A 167 -13.93 17.62 23.02
C ILE A 167 -14.41 16.19 23.28
N ARG A 168 -13.78 15.49 24.21
CA ARG A 168 -14.26 14.18 24.69
C ARG A 168 -15.50 14.38 25.57
N ASN A 169 -16.62 13.79 25.19
CA ASN A 169 -17.91 13.84 25.91
C ASN A 169 -18.39 15.29 26.23
N PRO A 170 -18.84 16.07 25.23
CA PRO A 170 -19.27 17.46 25.43
C PRO A 170 -20.33 17.61 26.54
N ALA A 171 -20.07 18.47 27.53
CA ALA A 171 -20.90 18.58 28.72
C ALA A 171 -22.33 19.04 28.38
N GLY A 172 -23.32 18.27 28.84
CA GLY A 172 -24.75 18.51 28.57
C GLY A 172 -25.25 17.94 27.23
N PHE A 173 -24.39 17.47 26.34
CA PHE A 173 -24.77 16.90 25.05
C PHE A 173 -25.17 15.42 25.15
N LYS A 174 -26.13 14.96 24.35
CA LYS A 174 -26.53 13.55 24.29
C LYS A 174 -27.08 13.13 22.91
N HIS A 175 -26.54 12.03 22.38
CA HIS A 175 -27.13 11.28 21.25
C HIS A 175 -28.45 10.60 21.66
N LEU A 176 -29.50 10.76 20.83
CA LEU A 176 -30.81 10.12 21.03
C LEU A 176 -30.87 8.70 20.44
N ARG A 177 -29.86 8.27 19.68
CA ARG A 177 -29.74 6.94 19.05
C ARG A 177 -28.43 6.26 19.48
N LYS A 178 -28.34 4.94 19.30
CA LYS A 178 -27.13 4.13 19.54
C LYS A 178 -26.73 3.38 18.26
N GLY A 179 -25.43 3.32 17.97
CA GLY A 179 -24.87 2.63 16.80
C GLY A 179 -24.92 3.45 15.50
N LEU A 180 -24.48 2.84 14.39
CA LEU A 180 -24.45 3.49 13.06
C LEU A 180 -25.80 4.15 12.72
N GLY A 181 -25.75 5.43 12.33
CA GLY A 181 -26.91 6.23 11.94
C GLY A 181 -27.79 5.51 10.91
N SER A 182 -29.07 5.37 11.23
CA SER A 182 -30.03 4.62 10.39
C SER A 182 -30.25 5.23 9.02
N SER A 183 -29.96 6.54 8.87
CA SER A 183 -29.87 7.25 7.59
C SER A 183 -28.84 6.61 6.65
N ILE A 184 -27.62 6.39 7.14
CA ILE A 184 -26.51 5.81 6.36
C ILE A 184 -26.78 4.33 6.06
N LYS A 185 -27.31 3.56 7.01
CA LYS A 185 -27.76 2.18 6.74
C LYS A 185 -28.86 2.11 5.67
N SER A 186 -29.76 3.09 5.62
CA SER A 186 -30.80 3.19 4.60
C SER A 186 -30.22 3.58 3.23
N ILE A 187 -29.31 4.58 3.19
CA ILE A 187 -28.61 5.00 1.96
C ILE A 187 -27.79 3.85 1.38
N LEU A 188 -26.99 3.13 2.18
CA LEU A 188 -26.21 1.97 1.73
C LEU A 188 -27.07 0.77 1.29
N LYS A 189 -28.35 0.71 1.69
CA LYS A 189 -29.32 -0.26 1.15
C LYS A 189 -29.93 0.20 -0.18
N LYS A 190 -30.12 1.52 -0.38
CA LYS A 190 -30.57 2.10 -1.65
C LYS A 190 -29.44 2.15 -2.71
N GLU A 191 -28.19 2.29 -2.28
CA GLU A 191 -27.02 2.58 -3.11
C GLU A 191 -25.77 1.77 -2.64
N PRO A 192 -25.78 0.43 -2.74
CA PRO A 192 -24.71 -0.42 -2.19
C PRO A 192 -23.36 -0.20 -2.85
N ASP A 193 -23.32 0.05 -4.17
CA ASP A 193 -22.09 0.17 -4.95
C ASP A 193 -21.29 1.43 -4.60
N LYS A 194 -21.95 2.43 -3.99
CA LYS A 194 -21.32 3.65 -3.48
C LYS A 194 -20.75 3.51 -2.06
N LYS A 195 -20.71 2.29 -1.50
CA LYS A 195 -20.16 2.04 -0.15
C LYS A 195 -18.76 2.66 0.05
N ASP A 196 -17.84 2.47 -0.89
CA ASP A 196 -16.48 3.03 -0.82
C ASP A 196 -16.43 4.56 -0.97
N LEU A 197 -17.45 5.17 -1.59
CA LEU A 197 -17.60 6.63 -1.66
C LEU A 197 -18.24 7.21 -0.39
N PHE A 198 -19.09 6.44 0.28
CA PHE A 198 -19.86 6.87 1.45
C PHE A 198 -19.18 6.55 2.79
N ILE A 199 -18.33 5.51 2.82
CA ILE A 199 -17.49 5.09 3.95
C ILE A 199 -16.04 5.13 3.49
N ARG A 200 -15.45 6.32 3.56
CA ARG A 200 -14.03 6.61 3.31
C ARG A 200 -13.55 7.66 4.31
N THR A 201 -12.25 7.71 4.56
CA THR A 201 -11.58 8.78 5.32
C THR A 201 -10.30 9.18 4.57
N PRO A 202 -9.76 10.39 4.75
CA PRO A 202 -8.32 10.59 4.57
C PRO A 202 -7.49 9.71 5.53
N PRO A 203 -6.29 9.27 5.11
CA PRO A 203 -5.74 9.42 3.77
C PRO A 203 -6.37 8.40 2.81
N ALA A 204 -6.66 8.82 1.57
CA ALA A 204 -6.94 7.88 0.49
C ALA A 204 -5.65 7.45 -0.25
N VAL A 205 -4.61 8.30 -0.23
CA VAL A 205 -3.27 8.03 -0.76
C VAL A 205 -2.24 8.17 0.37
N SER A 206 -1.33 7.21 0.55
CA SER A 206 -0.16 7.38 1.41
C SER A 206 1.08 7.62 0.56
N VAL A 207 1.72 8.78 0.73
CA VAL A 207 3.01 9.09 0.12
C VAL A 207 4.11 8.47 0.98
N VAL A 208 4.65 7.34 0.55
CA VAL A 208 5.76 6.65 1.25
C VAL A 208 7.08 7.18 0.69
N VAL A 209 7.93 7.70 1.59
CA VAL A 209 9.16 8.40 1.25
C VAL A 209 10.35 7.66 1.87
N SER A 210 11.20 7.03 1.05
CA SER A 210 12.45 6.45 1.56
C SER A 210 13.54 7.51 1.63
N CYS A 211 14.21 7.63 2.78
CA CYS A 211 15.32 8.54 3.05
C CYS A 211 16.55 7.76 3.55
N TYR A 212 17.73 8.09 3.04
CA TYR A 212 19.01 7.71 3.64
C TYR A 212 20.04 8.78 3.34
N ASN A 213 20.54 9.46 4.36
CA ASN A 213 21.47 10.59 4.27
C ASN A 213 21.01 11.74 3.34
N TYR A 214 19.71 12.06 3.40
CA TYR A 214 19.02 13.02 2.54
C TYR A 214 18.12 14.03 3.29
N GLY A 215 18.20 14.12 4.62
CA GLY A 215 17.40 14.99 5.49
C GLY A 215 17.20 16.40 4.98
N ARG A 216 18.29 17.05 4.56
CA ARG A 216 18.32 18.41 3.96
C ARG A 216 17.40 18.63 2.75
N TYR A 217 16.89 17.57 2.10
CA TYR A 217 15.93 17.65 1.00
C TYR A 217 14.47 17.38 1.42
N LEU A 218 14.23 16.81 2.60
CA LEU A 218 12.88 16.54 3.11
C LEU A 218 12.00 17.80 3.24
N PRO A 219 12.52 19.00 3.62
CA PRO A 219 11.72 20.22 3.60
C PRO A 219 11.24 20.61 2.20
N ASP A 220 12.06 20.41 1.16
CA ASP A 220 11.70 20.63 -0.25
C ASP A 220 10.56 19.68 -0.66
N LEU A 221 10.72 18.38 -0.35
CA LEU A 221 9.72 17.35 -0.58
C LEU A 221 8.38 17.70 0.08
N VAL A 222 8.38 17.95 1.39
CA VAL A 222 7.16 18.27 2.15
C VAL A 222 6.51 19.56 1.65
N ASN A 223 7.28 20.59 1.30
CA ASN A 223 6.75 21.83 0.72
C ASN A 223 6.18 21.65 -0.69
N SER A 224 6.61 20.64 -1.47
CA SER A 224 5.98 20.27 -2.74
C SER A 224 4.61 19.58 -2.59
N PHE A 225 4.33 19.01 -1.41
CA PHE A 225 3.03 18.44 -1.06
C PHE A 225 2.10 19.47 -0.38
N LEU A 226 2.61 20.20 0.63
CA LEU A 226 1.82 21.12 1.44
C LEU A 226 1.75 22.56 0.90
N GLY A 227 2.63 22.91 -0.06
CA GLY A 227 2.80 24.27 -0.55
C GLY A 227 3.75 25.06 0.35
N GLY A 228 4.77 25.68 -0.25
CA GLY A 228 5.85 26.35 0.49
C GLY A 228 6.99 26.78 -0.42
N THR A 229 8.07 27.27 0.19
CA THR A 229 9.31 27.60 -0.53
C THR A 229 10.16 26.33 -0.69
N THR A 230 10.70 26.14 -1.89
CA THR A 230 11.59 25.03 -2.25
C THR A 230 12.82 25.54 -3.00
N SER A 231 13.82 24.68 -3.24
CA SER A 231 15.00 25.02 -4.07
C SER A 231 14.68 25.43 -5.52
N ILE A 232 13.47 25.15 -6.01
CA ILE A 232 12.97 25.60 -7.33
C ILE A 232 11.97 26.78 -7.25
N GLY A 233 11.83 27.41 -6.08
CA GLY A 233 10.93 28.53 -5.83
C GLY A 233 9.69 28.14 -5.01
N LYS A 234 8.66 28.99 -5.01
CA LYS A 234 7.44 28.76 -4.23
C LYS A 234 6.47 27.86 -4.99
N LEU A 235 6.13 26.71 -4.43
CA LEU A 235 5.13 25.78 -4.96
C LEU A 235 3.79 25.93 -4.25
N SER A 236 2.71 25.65 -4.98
CA SER A 236 1.36 25.52 -4.41
C SER A 236 1.17 24.14 -3.79
N ALA A 237 0.29 24.04 -2.79
CA ALA A 237 -0.14 22.76 -2.22
C ALA A 237 -0.77 21.85 -3.29
N GLN A 238 -0.77 20.54 -3.06
CA GLN A 238 -1.48 19.60 -3.93
C GLN A 238 -2.98 19.95 -4.03
N THR A 239 -3.57 19.91 -5.22
CA THR A 239 -5.03 20.11 -5.39
C THR A 239 -5.81 19.00 -4.68
N PHE A 240 -5.35 17.76 -4.78
CA PHE A 240 -5.83 16.64 -3.99
C PHE A 240 -5.23 16.67 -2.58
N GLN A 241 -6.10 16.76 -1.57
CA GLN A 241 -5.69 16.91 -0.17
C GLN A 241 -5.84 15.64 0.68
N SER A 242 -6.46 14.57 0.17
CA SER A 242 -6.71 13.35 0.95
C SER A 242 -5.51 12.37 0.93
N PHE A 243 -4.38 12.84 1.45
CA PHE A 243 -3.16 12.07 1.55
C PHE A 243 -2.46 12.21 2.91
N GLU A 244 -1.60 11.25 3.25
CA GLU A 244 -0.59 11.38 4.31
C GLU A 244 0.82 11.28 3.68
N ILE A 245 1.85 11.68 4.43
CA ILE A 245 3.26 11.50 4.10
C ILE A 245 3.88 10.63 5.20
N VAL A 246 4.50 9.52 4.81
CA VAL A 246 5.25 8.61 5.69
C VAL A 246 6.73 8.74 5.33
N LEU A 247 7.46 9.52 6.14
CA LEU A 247 8.90 9.67 6.04
C LEU A 247 9.57 8.46 6.71
N VAL A 248 10.26 7.63 5.92
CA VAL A 248 10.98 6.44 6.40
C VAL A 248 12.47 6.71 6.30
N ASP A 249 13.11 6.92 7.45
CA ASP A 249 14.56 7.01 7.55
C ASP A 249 15.18 5.60 7.61
N ASP A 250 16.03 5.24 6.66
CA ASP A 250 16.65 3.92 6.57
C ASP A 250 17.93 3.82 7.42
N CYS A 251 17.80 4.21 8.70
CA CYS A 251 18.88 4.27 9.68
C CYS A 251 20.05 5.13 9.18
N SER A 252 19.77 6.41 8.89
CA SER A 252 20.76 7.37 8.39
C SER A 252 21.89 7.61 9.39
N THR A 253 23.01 8.08 8.86
CA THR A 253 24.24 8.44 9.60
C THR A 253 24.46 9.96 9.65
N ASP A 254 23.47 10.75 9.26
CA ASP A 254 23.40 12.20 9.38
C ASP A 254 22.06 12.61 10.04
N ASP A 255 21.76 13.91 10.09
CA ASP A 255 20.57 14.50 10.74
C ASP A 255 19.22 14.22 10.05
N SER A 256 19.16 13.21 9.18
CA SER A 256 17.96 12.86 8.41
C SER A 256 16.75 12.52 9.26
N PHE A 257 16.93 11.79 10.37
CA PHE A 257 15.79 11.39 11.21
C PHE A 257 15.30 12.53 12.10
N GLU A 258 16.20 13.35 12.63
CA GLU A 258 15.90 14.57 13.38
C GLU A 258 15.14 15.56 12.51
N ILE A 259 15.56 15.75 11.25
CA ILE A 259 14.83 16.58 10.29
C ILE A 259 13.45 15.96 9.98
N ALA A 260 13.36 14.64 9.75
CA ALA A 260 12.08 13.96 9.51
C ALA A 260 11.11 14.12 10.70
N GLN A 261 11.60 13.96 11.94
CA GLN A 261 10.82 14.21 13.16
C GLN A 261 10.37 15.68 13.26
N SER A 262 11.23 16.64 12.94
CA SER A 262 10.89 18.07 12.98
C SER A 262 9.78 18.46 11.98
N LEU A 263 9.63 17.68 10.89
CA LEU A 263 8.60 17.84 9.88
C LEU A 263 7.31 17.07 10.22
N ALA A 264 7.35 16.13 11.18
CA ALA A 264 6.21 15.29 11.53
C ALA A 264 5.09 16.08 12.24
N ASP A 265 3.86 15.92 11.74
CA ASP A 265 2.67 16.57 12.27
C ASP A 265 1.43 15.72 11.91
N PRO A 266 0.91 14.94 12.87
CA PRO A 266 -0.27 14.10 12.66
C PRO A 266 -1.58 14.85 12.33
N TRP A 267 -1.64 16.17 12.53
CA TRP A 267 -2.77 17.01 12.09
C TRP A 267 -2.63 17.44 10.63
N LYS A 268 -1.39 17.58 10.12
CA LYS A 268 -1.11 17.74 8.68
C LYS A 268 -0.99 16.41 7.94
N GLY A 269 -1.03 15.28 8.65
CA GLY A 269 -0.83 13.94 8.10
C GLY A 269 0.62 13.71 7.66
N ILE A 270 1.60 14.15 8.44
CA ILE A 270 3.03 13.80 8.25
C ILE A 270 3.47 12.92 9.42
N HIS A 271 4.07 11.79 9.10
CA HIS A 271 4.60 10.80 10.03
C HIS A 271 6.08 10.57 9.73
N ALA A 272 6.88 10.33 10.76
CA ALA A 272 8.29 9.96 10.64
C ALA A 272 8.55 8.67 11.42
N ILE A 273 9.22 7.72 10.77
CA ILE A 273 9.64 6.43 11.33
C ILE A 273 11.08 6.14 10.87
N GLN A 274 11.81 5.35 11.66
CA GLN A 274 13.19 4.93 11.33
C GLN A 274 13.29 3.41 11.32
N THR A 275 14.06 2.85 10.38
CA THR A 275 14.36 1.41 10.34
C THR A 275 15.40 1.06 11.41
N PRO A 276 15.36 -0.14 12.02
CA PRO A 276 16.28 -0.52 13.10
C PRO A 276 17.73 -0.75 12.62
N LYS A 277 17.96 -0.78 11.30
CA LYS A 277 19.26 -0.89 10.61
C LYS A 277 19.06 -0.58 9.14
N ASN A 278 20.10 -0.09 8.46
CA ASN A 278 20.04 0.16 7.01
C ASN A 278 19.72 -1.14 6.23
N GLY A 279 18.53 -1.18 5.63
CA GLY A 279 18.08 -2.27 4.76
C GLY A 279 18.21 -1.96 3.27
N GLY A 280 18.24 -0.68 2.91
CA GLY A 280 18.07 -0.17 1.55
C GLY A 280 16.60 0.17 1.26
N THR A 281 16.37 0.97 0.21
CA THR A 281 15.03 1.41 -0.21
C THR A 281 13.94 0.32 -0.32
N PRO A 282 14.15 -0.94 -0.77
CA PRO A 282 13.06 -1.93 -0.72
C PRO A 282 12.55 -2.18 0.70
N VAL A 283 13.44 -2.24 1.70
CA VAL A 283 13.08 -2.42 3.13
C VAL A 283 12.35 -1.20 3.66
N ALA A 284 12.87 0.00 3.39
CA ALA A 284 12.23 1.26 3.80
C ALA A 284 10.84 1.45 3.12
N ASN A 285 10.71 1.09 1.85
CA ASN A 285 9.42 1.09 1.15
C ASN A 285 8.45 0.08 1.76
N ASN A 286 8.89 -1.16 2.04
CA ASN A 286 8.04 -2.19 2.66
C ASN A 286 7.52 -1.74 4.03
N ILE A 287 8.39 -1.23 4.91
CA ILE A 287 8.02 -0.72 6.24
C ILE A 287 7.06 0.48 6.13
N GLY A 288 7.33 1.42 5.21
CA GLY A 288 6.45 2.57 4.98
C GLY A 288 5.09 2.18 4.40
N VAL A 289 5.04 1.17 3.51
CA VAL A 289 3.79 0.63 2.96
C VAL A 289 3.03 -0.18 3.99
N GLU A 290 3.69 -0.91 4.90
CA GLU A 290 3.03 -1.59 6.01
C GLU A 290 2.34 -0.57 6.93
N PHE A 291 3.07 0.49 7.35
CA PHE A 291 2.56 1.58 8.18
C PHE A 291 1.42 2.40 7.52
N ALA A 292 1.44 2.56 6.19
CA ALA A 292 0.51 3.39 5.44
C ALA A 292 -0.99 3.04 5.65
N HIS A 293 -1.81 4.05 5.94
CA HIS A 293 -3.26 3.91 6.12
C HIS A 293 -4.07 3.96 4.80
N GLY A 294 -3.48 4.47 3.73
CA GLY A 294 -4.14 4.74 2.45
C GLY A 294 -4.54 3.47 1.68
N LYS A 295 -5.67 3.55 0.95
CA LYS A 295 -6.08 2.51 -0.01
C LYS A 295 -5.08 2.39 -1.16
N TYR A 296 -4.46 3.52 -1.52
CA TYR A 296 -3.43 3.61 -2.55
C TYR A 296 -2.12 4.12 -1.94
N ILE A 297 -1.01 3.60 -2.43
CA ILE A 297 0.35 4.05 -2.11
C ILE A 297 0.84 4.93 -3.26
N ALA A 298 1.62 5.96 -2.97
CA ALA A 298 2.47 6.65 -3.95
C ALA A 298 3.91 6.70 -3.41
N ILE A 299 4.89 6.32 -4.22
CA ILE A 299 6.30 6.26 -3.80
C ILE A 299 7.03 7.57 -4.09
N MET A 300 7.99 7.93 -3.24
CA MET A 300 8.90 9.07 -3.41
C MET A 300 10.31 8.75 -2.89
N ASN A 301 11.35 9.32 -3.49
CA ASN A 301 12.68 9.42 -2.87
C ASN A 301 12.75 10.70 -2.02
N GLY A 302 13.51 10.68 -0.92
CA GLY A 302 13.72 11.85 -0.06
C GLY A 302 14.36 13.07 -0.75
N ASP A 303 15.04 12.90 -1.90
CA ASP A 303 15.64 14.00 -2.67
C ASP A 303 14.70 14.65 -3.72
N ASP A 304 13.53 14.06 -4.00
CA ASP A 304 12.64 14.44 -5.11
C ASP A 304 11.39 15.26 -4.67
N MET A 305 10.62 15.78 -5.64
CA MET A 305 9.41 16.60 -5.40
C MET A 305 8.24 16.25 -6.34
N ARG A 306 7.04 16.76 -6.07
CA ARG A 306 5.86 16.64 -6.96
C ARG A 306 5.35 17.99 -7.47
N SER A 307 4.79 18.01 -8.68
CA SER A 307 3.97 19.15 -9.15
C SER A 307 2.63 19.19 -8.42
N SER A 308 2.05 20.37 -8.20
CA SER A 308 0.84 20.60 -7.40
C SER A 308 -0.44 19.91 -7.89
N GLU A 309 -0.46 19.32 -9.09
CA GLU A 309 -1.61 18.55 -9.62
C GLU A 309 -1.36 17.04 -9.65
N SER A 310 -0.13 16.57 -9.35
CA SER A 310 0.29 15.19 -9.61
C SER A 310 -0.53 14.17 -8.81
N LEU A 311 -0.74 14.39 -7.50
CA LEU A 311 -1.54 13.44 -6.71
C LEU A 311 -2.99 13.36 -7.17
N GLU A 312 -3.60 14.45 -7.64
CA GLU A 312 -4.96 14.38 -8.18
C GLU A 312 -5.00 13.58 -9.48
N ARG A 313 -4.08 13.87 -10.41
CA ARG A 313 -4.03 13.21 -11.71
C ARG A 313 -3.79 11.70 -11.57
N LEU A 314 -2.88 11.30 -10.68
CA LEU A 314 -2.64 9.90 -10.35
C LEU A 314 -3.87 9.26 -9.67
N TYR A 315 -4.47 9.91 -8.67
CA TYR A 315 -5.64 9.39 -7.96
C TYR A 315 -6.86 9.20 -8.87
N ARG A 316 -7.15 10.15 -9.76
CA ARG A 316 -8.25 10.04 -10.75
C ARG A 316 -8.00 8.90 -11.73
N ALA A 317 -6.76 8.72 -12.21
CA ALA A 317 -6.39 7.59 -13.06
C ALA A 317 -6.47 6.24 -12.33
N GLN A 318 -6.11 6.18 -11.05
CA GLN A 318 -6.23 4.99 -10.21
C GLN A 318 -7.69 4.60 -9.91
N LEU A 319 -8.58 5.58 -9.70
CA LEU A 319 -10.02 5.33 -9.58
C LEU A 319 -10.63 4.79 -10.89
N ALA A 320 -10.15 5.27 -12.04
CA ALA A 320 -10.58 4.77 -13.35
C ALA A 320 -10.01 3.38 -13.69
N ASN A 321 -8.87 3.00 -13.12
CA ASN A 321 -8.18 1.74 -13.37
C ASN A 321 -7.81 1.04 -12.04
N PRO A 322 -8.76 0.36 -11.37
CA PRO A 322 -8.54 -0.17 -10.02
C PRO A 322 -7.52 -1.33 -9.93
N HIS A 323 -7.34 -2.09 -11.02
CA HIS A 323 -6.40 -3.22 -11.13
C HIS A 323 -5.19 -2.85 -11.99
N SER A 324 -4.54 -1.74 -11.63
CA SER A 324 -3.42 -1.16 -12.39
C SER A 324 -2.53 -0.34 -11.46
N PHE A 325 -1.28 -0.12 -11.87
CA PHE A 325 -0.41 0.88 -11.25
C PHE A 325 -0.25 2.08 -12.18
N ILE A 326 -0.16 3.28 -11.61
CA ILE A 326 -0.21 4.55 -12.35
C ILE A 326 1.16 5.23 -12.27
N TYR A 327 1.63 5.78 -13.39
CA TYR A 327 2.87 6.54 -13.47
C TYR A 327 2.74 7.76 -14.37
N ASP A 328 3.48 8.82 -14.08
CA ASP A 328 3.45 10.10 -14.79
C ASP A 328 4.79 10.46 -15.46
N ASP A 329 4.82 11.51 -16.29
CA ASP A 329 6.07 11.98 -16.92
C ASP A 329 7.00 12.63 -15.86
N VAL A 330 8.30 12.65 -16.15
CA VAL A 330 9.33 13.17 -15.24
C VAL A 330 9.84 14.54 -15.72
N MET A 331 9.84 15.54 -14.84
CA MET A 331 10.57 16.79 -15.04
C MET A 331 11.89 16.76 -14.29
N LEU A 332 13.00 17.06 -14.98
CA LEU A 332 14.31 17.15 -14.34
C LEU A 332 14.53 18.53 -13.72
N PHE A 333 15.16 18.60 -12.55
CA PHE A 333 15.63 19.85 -11.95
C PHE A 333 16.96 19.67 -11.20
N GLY A 334 17.59 20.78 -10.83
CA GLY A 334 18.79 20.80 -9.99
C GLY A 334 19.25 22.23 -9.73
N LYS A 335 20.57 22.43 -9.51
CA LYS A 335 21.15 23.75 -9.16
C LYS A 335 20.84 24.90 -10.13
N ASN A 336 20.53 24.59 -11.39
CA ASN A 336 20.17 25.57 -12.42
C ASN A 336 18.64 25.73 -12.59
N GLY A 337 17.84 25.27 -11.63
CA GLY A 337 16.39 25.23 -11.69
C GLY A 337 15.83 24.06 -12.49
N ILE A 338 14.62 24.24 -13.04
CA ILE A 338 13.86 23.23 -13.77
C ILE A 338 14.34 23.16 -15.24
N HIS A 339 14.50 21.95 -15.78
CA HIS A 339 14.88 21.74 -17.17
C HIS A 339 13.74 22.12 -18.14
N LYS A 340 14.09 22.65 -19.32
CA LYS A 340 13.13 23.12 -20.34
C LYS A 340 12.32 22.00 -21.04
N LYS A 341 12.59 20.73 -20.76
CA LYS A 341 11.91 19.58 -21.37
C LYS A 341 11.71 18.48 -20.33
N ALA A 342 10.48 17.99 -20.22
CA ALA A 342 10.17 16.77 -19.50
C ALA A 342 10.77 15.55 -20.23
N TRP A 343 11.22 14.57 -19.46
CA TRP A 343 11.46 13.21 -19.92
C TRP A 343 10.12 12.48 -19.91
N ARG A 344 9.58 12.23 -21.12
CA ARG A 344 8.35 11.44 -21.27
C ARG A 344 8.62 9.96 -21.02
N MET A 345 7.74 9.32 -20.25
CA MET A 345 7.76 7.88 -20.09
C MET A 345 7.18 7.20 -21.34
N PRO A 346 7.55 5.94 -21.64
CA PRO A 346 6.87 5.13 -22.64
C PRO A 346 5.47 4.70 -22.15
N GLU A 347 4.61 4.26 -23.07
CA GLU A 347 3.45 3.45 -22.69
C GLU A 347 3.91 2.10 -22.08
N PHE A 348 3.06 1.47 -21.28
CA PHE A 348 3.39 0.21 -20.62
C PHE A 348 3.48 -0.95 -21.62
N ASP A 349 4.62 -1.62 -21.63
CA ASP A 349 4.89 -2.81 -22.43
C ASP A 349 5.61 -3.83 -21.54
N PHE A 350 4.91 -4.89 -21.14
CA PHE A 350 5.46 -5.90 -20.24
C PHE A 350 6.62 -6.69 -20.88
N ASP A 351 6.59 -6.91 -22.19
CA ASP A 351 7.66 -7.60 -22.91
C ASP A 351 8.94 -6.74 -22.95
N ALA A 352 8.81 -5.42 -23.10
CA ALA A 352 9.94 -4.50 -22.96
C ALA A 352 10.41 -4.36 -21.50
N LEU A 353 9.47 -4.31 -20.54
CA LEU A 353 9.76 -4.14 -19.11
C LEU A 353 10.65 -5.25 -18.56
N ILE A 354 10.43 -6.52 -18.92
CA ILE A 354 11.28 -7.62 -18.42
C ILE A 354 12.75 -7.55 -18.90
N TYR A 355 13.07 -6.75 -19.91
CA TYR A 355 14.45 -6.54 -20.39
C TYR A 355 15.04 -5.18 -20.01
N LYS A 356 14.22 -4.21 -19.59
CA LYS A 356 14.66 -2.85 -19.29
C LYS A 356 13.69 -2.14 -18.34
N ASN A 357 14.21 -1.48 -17.31
CA ASN A 357 13.37 -0.56 -16.54
C ASN A 357 12.91 0.62 -17.43
N GLN A 358 11.59 0.73 -17.60
CA GLN A 358 10.93 1.75 -18.42
C GLN A 358 10.31 2.89 -17.62
N ILE A 359 10.12 2.71 -16.31
CA ILE A 359 9.22 3.52 -15.48
C ILE A 359 10.00 4.02 -14.26
N HIS A 360 9.75 5.27 -13.83
CA HIS A 360 10.39 5.81 -12.64
C HIS A 360 9.81 5.18 -11.37
N ALA A 361 10.61 5.18 -10.29
CA ALA A 361 10.21 4.60 -9.00
C ALA A 361 8.95 5.24 -8.37
N GLY A 362 8.56 6.43 -8.80
CA GLY A 362 7.45 7.21 -8.27
C GLY A 362 6.06 6.79 -8.74
N ILE A 363 5.77 5.49 -8.76
CA ILE A 363 4.45 4.98 -9.14
C ILE A 363 3.41 5.16 -8.03
N MET A 364 2.13 5.09 -8.40
CA MET A 364 0.99 4.90 -7.51
C MET A 364 0.37 3.51 -7.74
N PHE A 365 -0.05 2.81 -6.68
CA PHE A 365 -0.66 1.48 -6.78
C PHE A 365 -1.64 1.21 -5.61
N PRO A 366 -2.60 0.27 -5.76
CA PRO A 366 -3.41 -0.21 -4.63
C PRO A 366 -2.54 -0.91 -3.57
N LYS A 367 -2.77 -0.66 -2.28
CA LYS A 367 -2.01 -1.34 -1.21
C LYS A 367 -2.19 -2.88 -1.26
N THR A 368 -3.29 -3.38 -1.83
CA THR A 368 -3.49 -4.82 -2.08
C THR A 368 -2.51 -5.40 -3.08
N ALA A 369 -2.15 -4.66 -4.14
CA ALA A 369 -1.19 -5.10 -5.15
C ALA A 369 0.20 -5.39 -4.56
N TRP A 370 0.62 -4.63 -3.55
CA TRP A 370 1.86 -4.88 -2.79
C TRP A 370 1.78 -6.15 -1.93
N ILE A 371 0.61 -6.46 -1.35
CA ILE A 371 0.37 -7.72 -0.62
C ILE A 371 0.39 -8.92 -1.59
N GLU A 372 -0.19 -8.76 -2.77
CA GLU A 372 -0.33 -9.80 -3.81
C GLU A 372 1.00 -10.16 -4.52
N VAL A 373 2.07 -9.37 -4.32
CA VAL A 373 3.42 -9.64 -4.87
C VAL A 373 4.49 -9.90 -3.80
N ASP A 374 4.11 -10.04 -2.52
CA ASP A 374 5.02 -10.15 -1.35
C ASP A 374 6.02 -8.97 -1.24
N GLY A 375 5.58 -7.78 -1.64
CA GLY A 375 6.29 -6.50 -1.46
C GLY A 375 7.43 -6.20 -2.44
N TYR A 376 8.29 -5.24 -2.07
CA TYR A 376 9.51 -4.90 -2.82
C TYR A 376 10.60 -5.96 -2.55
N PRO A 377 11.17 -6.61 -3.59
CA PRO A 377 12.19 -7.64 -3.39
C PRO A 377 13.48 -7.11 -2.75
N GLU A 378 13.72 -7.46 -1.49
CA GLU A 378 14.82 -6.90 -0.67
C GLU A 378 16.23 -7.25 -1.17
N VAL A 379 16.36 -8.33 -1.97
CA VAL A 379 17.60 -8.65 -2.71
C VAL A 379 18.07 -7.50 -3.62
N MET A 380 17.15 -6.61 -4.03
CA MET A 380 17.43 -5.42 -4.83
C MET A 380 17.87 -4.20 -3.99
N ARG A 381 18.32 -4.39 -2.74
CA ARG A 381 18.74 -3.30 -1.83
C ARG A 381 19.79 -2.33 -2.39
N HIS A 382 20.56 -2.75 -3.40
CA HIS A 382 21.56 -1.91 -4.07
C HIS A 382 21.00 -1.11 -5.28
N GLY A 383 19.70 -1.17 -5.52
CA GLY A 383 19.02 -0.46 -6.61
C GLY A 383 18.25 -1.40 -7.56
N ARG A 384 17.38 -0.83 -8.38
CA ARG A 384 16.45 -1.53 -9.29
C ARG A 384 15.36 -2.33 -8.57
N GLU A 385 15.11 -1.98 -7.31
CA GLU A 385 13.95 -2.34 -6.51
C GLU A 385 12.63 -1.92 -7.19
N ASP A 386 12.63 -0.76 -7.83
CA ASP A 386 11.52 -0.24 -8.64
C ASP A 386 11.24 -1.14 -9.85
N TRP A 387 12.28 -1.54 -10.56
CA TRP A 387 12.18 -2.39 -11.74
C TRP A 387 11.66 -3.79 -11.38
N ALA A 388 12.19 -4.40 -10.32
CA ALA A 388 11.76 -5.73 -9.87
C ALA A 388 10.31 -5.74 -9.38
N PHE A 389 9.88 -4.72 -8.62
CA PHE A 389 8.50 -4.57 -8.17
C PHE A 389 7.53 -4.38 -9.35
N ASN A 390 7.90 -3.55 -10.34
CA ASN A 390 7.08 -3.34 -11.54
C ASN A 390 6.94 -4.62 -12.39
N ILE A 391 7.95 -5.50 -12.42
CA ILE A 391 7.83 -6.83 -13.06
C ILE A 391 6.90 -7.74 -12.25
N ALA A 392 7.03 -7.78 -10.92
CA ALA A 392 6.16 -8.59 -10.06
C ALA A 392 4.68 -8.18 -10.20
N LEU A 393 4.39 -6.87 -10.20
CA LEU A 393 3.06 -6.31 -10.49
C LEU A 393 2.52 -6.80 -11.84
N GLY A 394 3.33 -6.72 -12.90
CA GLY A 394 2.93 -7.18 -14.24
C GLY A 394 2.68 -8.70 -14.33
N LEU A 395 3.42 -9.52 -13.57
CA LEU A 395 3.20 -10.96 -13.48
C LEU A 395 1.92 -11.32 -12.72
N SER A 396 1.58 -10.58 -11.66
CA SER A 396 0.29 -10.68 -10.94
C SER A 396 -0.86 -9.95 -11.65
N GLY A 397 -0.65 -9.44 -12.86
CA GLY A 397 -1.71 -8.93 -13.74
C GLY A 397 -2.03 -7.44 -13.63
N TYR A 398 -1.20 -6.66 -12.93
CA TYR A 398 -1.35 -5.20 -12.86
C TYR A 398 -0.67 -4.53 -14.05
N CYS A 399 -1.46 -4.02 -14.98
CA CYS A 399 -0.96 -3.20 -16.08
C CYS A 399 -0.55 -1.81 -15.60
N GLY A 400 0.47 -1.22 -16.24
CA GLY A 400 0.87 0.17 -16.03
C GLY A 400 -0.01 1.14 -16.82
N VAL A 401 -0.46 2.23 -16.20
CA VAL A 401 -1.27 3.29 -16.83
C VAL A 401 -0.50 4.62 -16.83
N HIS A 402 -0.21 5.13 -18.03
CA HIS A 402 0.58 6.33 -18.23
C HIS A 402 -0.26 7.61 -18.19
N VAL A 403 0.02 8.48 -17.22
CA VAL A 403 -0.52 9.85 -17.12
C VAL A 403 0.45 10.83 -17.78
N LYS A 404 0.07 11.37 -18.94
CA LYS A 404 0.90 12.22 -19.81
C LYS A 404 1.00 13.67 -19.30
N HIS A 405 1.54 13.81 -18.09
CA HIS A 405 1.74 15.06 -17.35
C HIS A 405 3.06 14.99 -16.58
N PRO A 406 3.93 16.02 -16.62
CA PRO A 406 5.23 16.00 -15.94
C PRO A 406 5.10 16.26 -14.43
N GLY A 407 4.52 15.28 -13.71
CA GLY A 407 4.16 15.44 -12.31
C GLY A 407 5.22 15.01 -11.30
N TYR A 408 6.15 14.13 -11.70
CA TYR A 408 7.32 13.77 -10.89
C TYR A 408 8.47 14.74 -11.15
N LEU A 409 8.94 15.44 -10.12
CA LEU A 409 10.08 16.36 -10.21
C LEU A 409 11.32 15.63 -9.69
N TYR A 410 12.24 15.27 -10.58
CA TYR A 410 13.43 14.47 -10.28
C TYR A 410 14.69 15.34 -10.14
N ARG A 411 15.34 15.29 -8.97
CA ARG A 411 16.55 16.06 -8.67
C ARG A 411 17.77 15.43 -9.34
N ARG A 412 18.60 16.22 -10.01
CA ARG A 412 19.91 15.79 -10.57
C ARG A 412 21.03 16.70 -10.10
N GLU A 413 21.63 16.33 -8.98
CA GLU A 413 22.68 17.12 -8.30
C GLU A 413 23.97 16.33 -8.01
N GLY A 414 24.20 15.23 -8.74
CA GLY A 414 25.47 14.50 -8.73
C GLY A 414 25.60 13.41 -7.65
N GLN A 415 24.80 13.46 -6.58
CA GLN A 415 24.80 12.44 -5.53
C GLN A 415 23.86 11.25 -5.79
N ASN A 416 22.97 11.34 -6.78
CA ASN A 416 21.90 10.37 -7.01
C ASN A 416 22.45 8.95 -7.30
N ARG A 417 21.79 7.91 -6.76
CA ARG A 417 22.13 6.48 -7.00
C ARG A 417 22.20 6.12 -8.49
N THR A 418 21.40 6.77 -9.32
CA THR A 418 21.35 6.65 -10.80
C THR A 418 22.61 7.13 -11.52
N LEU A 419 23.59 7.71 -10.82
CA LEU A 419 24.90 8.06 -11.37
C LEU A 419 26.03 7.12 -10.90
N LYS A 420 25.79 6.35 -9.83
CA LYS A 420 26.77 5.41 -9.25
C LYS A 420 26.62 4.00 -9.83
N ASN A 421 25.38 3.56 -10.07
CA ASN A 421 25.06 2.15 -10.37
C ASN A 421 24.75 1.93 -11.87
N THR A 422 25.57 2.53 -12.74
CA THR A 422 25.40 2.57 -14.21
C THR A 422 26.50 1.85 -15.00
N THR A 423 27.48 1.24 -14.32
CA THR A 423 28.53 0.46 -15.00
C THR A 423 27.94 -0.81 -15.66
N PRO A 424 28.61 -1.41 -16.67
CA PRO A 424 28.15 -2.67 -17.25
C PRO A 424 27.99 -3.80 -16.23
N ARG A 425 28.91 -3.88 -15.25
CA ARG A 425 28.86 -4.85 -14.14
C ARG A 425 27.59 -4.68 -13.28
N TRP A 426 27.18 -3.45 -12.97
CA TRP A 426 25.93 -3.21 -12.25
C TRP A 426 24.70 -3.62 -13.08
N HIS A 427 24.67 -3.26 -14.37
CA HIS A 427 23.58 -3.67 -15.27
C HIS A 427 23.45 -5.19 -15.38
N GLU A 428 24.56 -5.91 -15.52
CA GLU A 428 24.57 -7.37 -15.51
C GLU A 428 24.08 -7.94 -14.17
N GLN A 429 24.57 -7.41 -13.03
CA GLN A 429 24.17 -7.86 -11.70
C GLN A 429 22.66 -7.70 -11.47
N PHE A 430 22.08 -6.55 -11.81
CA PHE A 430 20.63 -6.34 -11.69
C PHE A 430 19.84 -7.24 -12.66
N SER A 431 20.34 -7.44 -13.90
CA SER A 431 19.67 -8.32 -14.88
C SER A 431 19.66 -9.78 -14.43
N ARG A 432 20.78 -10.29 -13.88
CA ARG A 432 20.87 -11.62 -13.29
C ARG A 432 19.97 -11.76 -12.05
N ALA A 433 19.92 -10.75 -11.18
CA ALA A 433 19.04 -10.75 -10.01
C ALA A 433 17.55 -10.85 -10.39
N ILE A 434 17.12 -10.07 -11.40
CA ILE A 434 15.73 -10.10 -11.91
C ILE A 434 15.43 -11.42 -12.64
N GLN A 435 16.38 -11.99 -13.38
CA GLN A 435 16.23 -13.34 -13.98
C GLN A 435 16.10 -14.43 -12.93
N ASN A 436 16.80 -14.32 -11.79
CA ASN A 436 16.70 -15.26 -10.67
C ASN A 436 15.41 -15.08 -9.86
N LEU A 437 14.90 -13.85 -9.74
CA LEU A 437 13.59 -13.56 -9.10
C LEU A 437 12.42 -14.07 -9.96
N PHE A 438 12.49 -13.88 -11.28
CA PHE A 438 11.36 -14.11 -12.19
C PHE A 438 11.72 -15.05 -13.37
N PRO A 439 12.29 -16.24 -13.16
CA PRO A 439 12.78 -17.10 -14.24
C PRO A 439 11.68 -17.50 -15.23
N LEU A 440 10.44 -17.66 -14.74
CA LEU A 440 9.27 -17.96 -15.58
C LEU A 440 8.97 -16.85 -16.60
N ALA A 441 9.26 -15.57 -16.29
CA ALA A 441 9.04 -14.45 -17.20
C ALA A 441 9.89 -14.55 -18.48
N TYR A 442 11.00 -15.29 -18.45
CA TYR A 442 11.90 -15.48 -19.58
C TYR A 442 11.64 -16.78 -20.38
N THR A 443 10.61 -17.55 -20.02
CA THR A 443 10.24 -18.80 -20.71
C THR A 443 9.46 -18.60 -22.03
N GLY A 444 9.05 -17.37 -22.32
CA GLY A 444 8.17 -17.05 -23.46
C GLY A 444 6.68 -17.33 -23.22
N VAL A 445 6.31 -17.92 -22.07
CA VAL A 445 4.92 -17.98 -21.60
C VAL A 445 4.58 -16.68 -20.86
N ARG A 446 3.34 -16.22 -20.99
CA ARG A 446 2.78 -15.07 -20.26
C ARG A 446 1.56 -15.55 -19.45
N PRO A 447 1.38 -15.12 -18.20
CA PRO A 447 0.17 -15.42 -17.42
C PRO A 447 -1.03 -14.51 -17.78
N MET A 448 -0.90 -13.66 -18.81
CA MET A 448 -1.74 -12.49 -19.06
C MET A 448 -2.07 -12.34 -20.55
N ASP A 449 -3.36 -12.20 -20.88
CA ASP A 449 -3.85 -11.89 -22.24
C ASP A 449 -3.79 -10.38 -22.59
N CYS A 450 -3.47 -9.51 -21.62
CA CYS A 450 -3.79 -8.08 -21.71
C CYS A 450 -2.70 -7.20 -22.36
N CYS A 451 -1.42 -7.60 -22.35
CA CYS A 451 -0.30 -6.75 -22.76
C CYS A 451 0.78 -7.54 -23.51
N GLY A 452 1.21 -7.02 -24.66
CA GLY A 452 2.12 -7.70 -25.60
C GLY A 452 1.37 -8.23 -26.82
N GLY A 453 1.86 -7.94 -28.03
CA GLY A 453 1.18 -8.21 -29.31
C GLY A 453 1.17 -9.69 -29.76
N GLY A 454 1.20 -10.64 -28.81
CA GLY A 454 1.13 -12.06 -29.08
C GLY A 454 -0.26 -12.49 -29.55
N ARG A 455 -0.34 -13.38 -30.54
CA ARG A 455 -1.64 -13.89 -31.03
C ARG A 455 -2.32 -14.75 -29.97
N SER A 456 -3.51 -14.36 -29.54
CA SER A 456 -4.45 -15.29 -28.90
C SER A 456 -4.82 -16.40 -29.89
N VAL A 457 -4.89 -17.65 -29.42
CA VAL A 457 -5.23 -18.81 -30.24
C VAL A 457 -6.49 -19.47 -29.68
N ASN A 458 -7.62 -19.23 -30.37
CA ASN A 458 -8.87 -19.94 -30.08
C ASN A 458 -8.67 -21.45 -30.23
N ILE A 459 -8.95 -22.21 -29.17
CA ILE A 459 -8.83 -23.67 -29.15
C ILE A 459 -9.97 -24.29 -29.97
N SER A 460 -9.67 -24.64 -31.23
CA SER A 460 -10.52 -25.49 -32.07
C SER A 460 -9.92 -26.90 -32.23
N LYS A 461 -10.74 -27.88 -32.63
CA LYS A 461 -10.52 -29.31 -32.32
C LYS A 461 -9.48 -30.02 -33.20
N ARG A 462 -8.81 -31.01 -32.57
CA ARG A 462 -7.88 -32.04 -33.09
C ARG A 462 -8.05 -32.47 -34.57
N SER A 463 -6.92 -32.78 -35.22
CA SER A 463 -6.78 -33.96 -36.11
C SER A 463 -5.31 -34.42 -36.19
N ASN A 464 -5.06 -35.65 -36.67
CA ASN A 464 -3.76 -36.35 -36.62
C ASN A 464 -3.13 -36.54 -38.02
N ASN A 465 -1.79 -36.53 -38.15
CA ASN A 465 -0.91 -37.74 -38.16
C ASN A 465 0.49 -37.43 -38.78
N PRO A 466 1.60 -38.13 -38.41
CA PRO A 466 2.96 -37.76 -38.84
C PRO A 466 3.59 -38.68 -39.91
N LYS A 467 4.72 -38.23 -40.50
CA LYS A 467 5.75 -39.09 -41.12
C LYS A 467 7.15 -38.70 -40.62
N ALA A 468 8.01 -39.69 -40.40
CA ALA A 468 9.26 -39.56 -39.64
C ALA A 468 10.54 -39.53 -40.50
N ARG A 469 11.68 -39.16 -39.89
CA ARG A 469 13.03 -39.44 -40.44
C ARG A 469 14.11 -39.56 -39.34
N LYS A 470 14.56 -40.80 -39.15
CA LYS A 470 15.79 -41.43 -38.59
C LYS A 470 16.66 -40.75 -37.49
N GLN A 471 17.30 -41.64 -36.70
CA GLN A 471 18.33 -41.40 -35.67
C GLN A 471 19.75 -41.70 -36.19
N ALA A 472 20.76 -41.20 -35.48
CA ALA A 472 22.15 -41.67 -35.52
C ALA A 472 22.55 -42.22 -34.13
N GLN A 473 23.48 -43.18 -34.09
CA GLN A 473 23.91 -43.84 -32.84
C GLN A 473 25.02 -43.07 -32.11
N ILE A 474 25.18 -43.33 -30.81
CA ILE A 474 26.17 -42.73 -29.91
C ILE A 474 26.86 -43.86 -29.13
N THR A 475 28.17 -43.75 -28.91
CA THR A 475 28.98 -44.66 -28.08
C THR A 475 29.23 -44.08 -26.68
N GLY A 476 29.43 -44.95 -25.69
CA GLY A 476 29.59 -44.57 -24.28
C GLY A 476 31.03 -44.25 -23.86
N SER A 477 31.17 -43.50 -22.77
CA SER A 477 32.44 -43.09 -22.16
C SER A 477 32.45 -43.42 -20.66
N SER A 478 33.63 -43.60 -20.05
CA SER A 478 33.77 -43.96 -18.63
C SER A 478 33.03 -42.99 -17.69
N GLY A 479 32.37 -43.54 -16.67
CA GLY A 479 31.54 -42.78 -15.71
C GLY A 479 30.12 -42.46 -16.19
N MET A 480 29.83 -42.66 -17.48
CA MET A 480 28.51 -42.47 -18.06
C MET A 480 27.93 -43.80 -18.57
N THR A 481 26.64 -44.02 -18.34
CA THR A 481 25.88 -45.14 -18.92
C THR A 481 24.96 -44.62 -20.01
N ILE A 482 24.81 -45.34 -21.13
CA ILE A 482 23.78 -44.96 -22.10
C ILE A 482 22.40 -45.40 -21.60
N LEU A 483 21.58 -44.42 -21.23
CA LEU A 483 20.18 -44.58 -20.89
C LEU A 483 19.31 -44.46 -22.15
N GLU A 484 18.31 -45.32 -22.29
CA GLU A 484 17.31 -45.33 -23.35
C GLU A 484 15.93 -44.93 -22.79
N TYR A 485 15.36 -43.86 -23.35
CA TYR A 485 13.99 -43.42 -23.07
C TYR A 485 12.97 -44.29 -23.80
N LEU A 486 11.99 -44.79 -23.05
CA LEU A 486 10.91 -45.66 -23.50
C LEU A 486 9.54 -44.95 -23.58
N GLY A 487 9.44 -43.71 -23.08
CA GLY A 487 8.19 -42.95 -23.06
C GLY A 487 7.69 -42.53 -24.45
N GLY A 488 6.37 -42.48 -24.61
CA GLY A 488 5.72 -42.28 -25.92
C GLY A 488 5.73 -40.85 -26.48
N ASN A 489 6.48 -39.92 -25.87
CA ASN A 489 6.40 -38.50 -26.19
C ASN A 489 7.00 -38.16 -27.58
N HIS A 490 6.25 -37.40 -28.38
CA HIS A 490 6.66 -36.99 -29.73
C HIS A 490 7.52 -35.72 -29.78
N GLY A 491 7.65 -34.98 -28.67
CA GLY A 491 8.50 -33.80 -28.53
C GLY A 491 9.91 -34.10 -28.00
N THR A 492 10.65 -33.05 -27.62
CA THR A 492 11.87 -33.20 -26.81
C THR A 492 11.55 -32.97 -25.35
N VAL A 493 11.74 -34.01 -24.54
CA VAL A 493 11.55 -33.99 -23.10
C VAL A 493 12.91 -33.86 -22.42
N ALA A 494 13.01 -32.98 -21.43
CA ALA A 494 14.21 -32.82 -20.60
C ALA A 494 13.95 -33.44 -19.22
N PHE A 495 14.78 -34.40 -18.85
CA PHE A 495 14.81 -34.97 -17.50
C PHE A 495 16.09 -34.49 -16.82
N PHE A 496 15.96 -33.88 -15.66
CA PHE A 496 17.11 -33.39 -14.91
C PHE A 496 17.65 -34.53 -14.04
N GLY A 497 18.97 -34.71 -14.04
CA GLY A 497 19.65 -35.63 -13.13
C GLY A 497 19.33 -35.27 -11.67
N PRO A 498 18.78 -36.19 -10.85
CA PRO A 498 18.39 -35.87 -9.47
C PRO A 498 19.60 -35.60 -8.56
N PHE A 499 20.80 -36.05 -8.94
CA PHE A 499 22.03 -35.76 -8.21
C PHE A 499 22.84 -34.63 -8.86
N THR A 500 23.01 -34.65 -10.18
CA THR A 500 23.87 -33.67 -10.88
C THR A 500 23.17 -32.38 -11.30
N GLY A 501 21.85 -32.36 -11.34
CA GLY A 501 21.05 -31.28 -11.94
C GLY A 501 21.16 -31.17 -13.47
N VAL A 502 21.85 -32.09 -14.16
CA VAL A 502 22.13 -31.99 -15.60
C VAL A 502 20.87 -32.32 -16.44
N PRO A 503 20.46 -31.49 -17.41
CA PRO A 503 19.27 -31.74 -18.24
C PRO A 503 19.54 -32.73 -19.39
N TYR A 504 19.20 -33.99 -19.18
CA TYR A 504 19.23 -35.05 -20.20
C TYR A 504 18.01 -34.95 -21.13
N LYS A 505 18.24 -34.59 -22.40
CA LYS A 505 17.20 -34.29 -23.39
C LYS A 505 16.95 -35.45 -24.36
N PHE A 506 15.80 -36.09 -24.27
CA PHE A 506 15.39 -37.26 -25.07
C PHE A 506 14.25 -36.90 -26.04
N ASN A 507 14.21 -37.56 -27.20
CA ASN A 507 13.08 -37.50 -28.15
C ASN A 507 13.07 -38.72 -29.09
N VAL A 508 12.02 -38.87 -29.91
CA VAL A 508 11.88 -39.96 -30.91
C VAL A 508 13.05 -40.01 -31.92
N LYS A 509 13.75 -38.89 -32.14
CA LYS A 509 14.94 -38.76 -33.00
C LYS A 509 16.27 -38.74 -32.23
N SER A 510 16.27 -39.07 -30.94
CA SER A 510 17.44 -39.35 -30.12
C SER A 510 16.98 -39.85 -28.76
N ASN A 511 16.60 -41.13 -28.68
CA ASN A 511 16.09 -41.73 -27.44
C ASN A 511 17.20 -42.32 -26.56
N LYS A 512 18.48 -42.23 -26.98
CA LYS A 512 19.66 -42.67 -26.23
C LYS A 512 20.56 -41.49 -25.83
N ARG A 513 21.05 -41.52 -24.58
CA ARG A 513 21.97 -40.51 -24.00
C ARG A 513 22.97 -41.15 -23.06
N ASN A 514 24.22 -40.71 -23.11
CA ASN A 514 25.13 -40.81 -21.96
C ASN A 514 24.51 -40.04 -20.79
N VAL A 515 24.33 -40.71 -19.66
CA VAL A 515 23.81 -40.21 -18.38
C VAL A 515 24.83 -40.53 -17.30
N ASP A 516 25.08 -39.61 -16.36
CA ASP A 516 26.00 -39.84 -15.25
C ASP A 516 25.50 -41.00 -14.38
N ASN A 517 26.41 -41.90 -14.00
CA ASN A 517 26.03 -43.08 -13.23
C ASN A 517 25.32 -42.75 -11.90
N ARG A 518 25.55 -41.56 -11.33
CA ARG A 518 24.93 -41.07 -10.07
C ARG A 518 23.48 -40.58 -10.24
N ASP A 519 23.03 -40.37 -11.47
CA ASP A 519 21.65 -39.98 -11.77
C ASP A 519 20.75 -41.18 -12.13
N LEU A 520 21.33 -42.39 -12.28
CA LEU A 520 20.61 -43.59 -12.70
C LEU A 520 19.70 -44.14 -11.59
N GLU A 521 20.27 -44.35 -10.40
CA GLU A 521 19.61 -44.90 -9.23
C GLU A 521 20.05 -44.11 -7.99
N THR A 522 19.15 -43.90 -7.03
CA THR A 522 19.45 -43.22 -5.76
C THR A 522 18.83 -43.99 -4.60
N ASP A 523 19.45 -43.92 -3.41
CA ASP A 523 18.95 -44.61 -2.21
C ASP A 523 17.54 -44.14 -1.78
N ALA A 524 17.13 -42.95 -2.23
CA ALA A 524 15.79 -42.40 -2.04
C ALA A 524 14.76 -42.89 -3.08
N GLY A 525 15.14 -43.73 -4.04
CA GLY A 525 14.27 -44.24 -5.11
C GLY A 525 13.88 -43.18 -6.15
N THR A 526 14.68 -42.12 -6.30
CA THR A 526 14.40 -40.96 -7.18
C THR A 526 15.26 -40.92 -8.45
N GLY A 527 16.11 -41.93 -8.67
CA GLY A 527 16.95 -42.06 -9.86
C GLY A 527 16.14 -42.21 -11.15
N LEU A 528 16.76 -41.88 -12.29
CA LEU A 528 16.10 -41.89 -13.59
C LEU A 528 15.58 -43.28 -14.00
N LEU A 529 16.18 -44.38 -13.52
CA LEU A 529 15.66 -45.75 -13.72
C LEU A 529 14.42 -46.05 -12.87
N GLN A 530 14.21 -45.35 -11.75
CA GLN A 530 13.02 -45.49 -10.91
C GLN A 530 11.83 -44.61 -11.38
N LEU A 531 11.95 -43.88 -12.49
CA LEU A 531 10.83 -43.10 -13.04
C LEU A 531 9.80 -44.00 -13.75
N PHE A 532 8.53 -43.90 -13.32
CA PHE A 532 7.37 -44.57 -13.91
C PHE A 532 6.33 -43.58 -14.42
N GLU A 533 5.82 -43.81 -15.62
CA GLU A 533 4.68 -43.09 -16.20
C GLU A 533 3.55 -44.11 -16.45
N ASN A 534 2.37 -43.88 -15.87
CA ASN A 534 1.21 -44.79 -15.97
C ASN A 534 1.55 -46.27 -15.63
N LYS A 535 2.34 -46.49 -14.56
CA LYS A 535 2.87 -47.79 -14.10
C LYS A 535 3.77 -48.52 -15.12
N ARG A 536 4.40 -47.80 -16.06
CA ARG A 536 5.43 -48.34 -16.97
C ARG A 536 6.74 -47.59 -16.77
N GLN A 537 7.85 -48.32 -16.77
CA GLN A 537 9.19 -47.75 -16.56
C GLN A 537 9.56 -46.84 -17.75
N VAL A 538 10.06 -45.64 -17.45
CA VAL A 538 10.29 -44.58 -18.44
C VAL A 538 11.65 -44.72 -19.13
N PHE A 539 12.59 -45.44 -18.50
CA PHE A 539 13.97 -45.58 -18.93
C PHE A 539 14.51 -47.02 -18.76
N GLN A 540 15.49 -47.40 -19.57
CA GLN A 540 16.28 -48.62 -19.42
C GLN A 540 17.76 -48.36 -19.76
N VAL A 541 18.68 -49.19 -19.25
CA VAL A 541 20.09 -49.17 -19.71
C VAL A 541 20.21 -49.81 -21.09
N ALA A 542 20.86 -49.11 -22.03
CA ALA A 542 21.05 -49.57 -23.40
C ALA A 542 22.37 -50.34 -23.55
N GLN A 543 22.29 -51.59 -24.03
CA GLN A 543 23.48 -52.38 -24.35
C GLN A 543 24.26 -51.78 -25.54
N LEU A 544 25.59 -51.75 -25.40
CA LEU A 544 26.53 -51.27 -26.40
C LEU A 544 27.61 -52.33 -26.66
N LYS A 545 28.17 -52.34 -27.88
CA LYS A 545 29.42 -53.06 -28.18
C LYS A 545 30.62 -52.15 -27.85
N PRO A 546 31.73 -52.69 -27.32
CA PRO A 546 32.81 -51.88 -26.74
C PRO A 546 33.70 -51.18 -27.78
N GLY A 547 34.23 -50.02 -27.39
CA GLY A 547 35.23 -49.21 -28.10
C GLY A 547 36.17 -48.51 -27.11
N LYS A 548 37.37 -48.09 -27.55
CA LYS A 548 38.48 -47.65 -26.67
C LYS A 548 38.46 -46.15 -26.26
N PRO A 549 39.09 -45.78 -25.13
CA PRO A 549 39.15 -44.40 -24.60
C PRO A 549 40.48 -43.64 -24.84
N SER A 550 40.50 -42.37 -24.43
CA SER A 550 41.64 -41.48 -24.07
C SER A 550 41.12 -40.52 -22.97
N GLU A 551 41.81 -40.21 -21.86
CA GLU A 551 43.05 -39.40 -21.70
C GLU A 551 42.84 -37.96 -22.25
N ASP A 552 42.92 -36.85 -21.49
CA ASP A 552 43.64 -36.53 -20.24
C ASP A 552 42.87 -35.66 -19.19
N ALA A 553 43.52 -35.26 -18.07
CA ALA A 553 42.95 -34.52 -16.92
C ALA A 553 43.98 -33.60 -16.16
N LEU A 554 43.57 -33.03 -15.00
CA LEU A 554 44.36 -32.29 -13.96
C LEU A 554 44.73 -30.81 -14.29
N VAL A 555 44.85 -29.82 -13.38
CA VAL A 555 44.75 -29.70 -11.88
C VAL A 555 43.91 -28.43 -11.50
N ALA A 556 43.89 -27.68 -10.35
CA ALA A 556 44.77 -27.46 -9.18
C ALA A 556 44.01 -26.95 -7.90
N HIS A 557 44.63 -26.07 -7.08
CA HIS A 557 44.25 -25.56 -5.72
C HIS A 557 43.93 -24.04 -5.71
N VAL A 558 43.24 -23.36 -4.77
CA VAL A 558 42.97 -23.46 -3.30
C VAL A 558 43.98 -22.70 -2.39
N THR A 559 43.46 -21.74 -1.60
CA THR A 559 43.95 -21.28 -0.27
C THR A 559 42.84 -20.49 0.48
N GLU A 560 42.88 -20.50 1.82
CA GLU A 560 41.99 -19.77 2.74
C GLU A 560 42.78 -18.79 3.62
N HIS A 561 42.10 -17.91 4.38
CA HIS A 561 42.48 -17.50 5.75
C HIS A 561 41.34 -16.75 6.45
N ALA A 562 41.31 -16.77 7.78
CA ALA A 562 40.38 -16.07 8.67
C ALA A 562 41.09 -15.68 9.98
N ASP A 563 40.52 -14.75 10.77
CA ASP A 563 40.78 -14.61 12.22
C ASP A 563 39.74 -13.69 12.91
N GLU A 564 39.70 -13.69 14.26
CA GLU A 564 38.62 -13.11 15.10
C GLU A 564 39.08 -12.05 16.14
N LYS A 565 38.08 -11.44 16.83
CA LYS A 565 38.11 -10.84 18.22
C LYS A 565 38.79 -9.46 18.38
N ALA A 566 38.41 -8.61 19.37
CA ALA A 566 37.50 -8.77 20.53
C ALA A 566 36.66 -7.49 20.87
N THR A 567 36.08 -7.47 22.08
CA THR A 567 35.23 -6.47 22.78
C THR A 567 35.93 -5.11 23.06
N GLU A 568 35.34 -4.03 23.64
CA GLU A 568 34.33 -3.96 24.73
C GLU A 568 33.61 -2.60 24.91
N ASP A 569 32.49 -2.63 25.63
CA ASP A 569 31.61 -1.60 26.22
C ASP A 569 31.78 -0.07 26.01
N VAL A 570 30.66 0.58 25.67
CA VAL A 570 30.24 1.87 26.26
C VAL A 570 28.74 1.81 26.58
N ALA A 571 28.37 2.02 27.84
CA ALA A 571 26.97 2.15 28.26
C ALA A 571 26.47 3.60 28.18
N THR A 572 25.24 3.81 27.69
CA THR A 572 24.54 5.12 27.76
C THR A 572 23.02 4.89 27.80
N GLU A 573 22.30 5.67 28.59
CA GLU A 573 20.87 5.48 28.86
C GLU A 573 20.00 5.82 27.63
N VAL A 574 19.35 4.81 27.04
CA VAL A 574 18.33 5.02 26.02
C VAL A 574 16.99 5.30 26.69
N ALA A 575 16.50 6.54 26.57
CA ALA A 575 15.16 6.92 26.99
C ALA A 575 14.10 6.25 26.09
N LEU A 576 13.63 5.06 26.49
CA LEU A 576 12.58 4.29 25.81
C LEU A 576 11.27 5.10 25.73
N MET A 577 11.06 5.83 24.62
CA MET A 577 9.78 6.43 24.31
C MET A 577 8.73 5.32 24.12
N GLN A 578 7.78 5.26 25.05
CA GLN A 578 6.73 4.26 25.05
C GLN A 578 5.81 4.48 23.84
N ILE A 579 5.81 3.52 22.91
CA ILE A 579 4.75 3.37 21.92
C ILE A 579 3.41 3.31 22.68
N PRO A 580 2.41 4.13 22.34
CA PRO A 580 1.09 4.06 22.96
C PRO A 580 0.52 2.64 22.81
N LEU A 581 0.35 1.94 23.94
CA LEU A 581 0.14 0.48 24.06
C LEU A 581 -1.18 -0.08 23.47
N ASP A 582 -1.82 0.67 22.59
CA ASP A 582 -3.26 0.62 22.36
C ASP A 582 -3.63 0.47 20.86
N ASP A 583 -2.67 0.66 19.95
CA ASP A 583 -2.84 0.52 18.49
C ASP A 583 -2.19 -0.74 17.90
N LEU A 584 -1.86 -1.72 18.74
CA LEU A 584 -1.50 -3.09 18.33
C LEU A 584 -2.73 -3.83 17.75
N THR A 585 -2.87 -3.83 16.42
CA THR A 585 -3.80 -4.71 15.68
C THR A 585 -3.05 -5.73 14.81
N VAL A 586 -2.22 -6.54 15.46
CA VAL A 586 -1.48 -7.67 14.88
C VAL A 586 -2.30 -8.97 15.01
N VAL A 587 -2.25 -9.81 13.97
CA VAL A 587 -2.95 -11.10 13.76
C VAL A 587 -4.47 -11.14 14.00
N LYS A 588 -5.22 -11.26 12.89
CA LYS A 588 -6.62 -11.72 12.88
C LYS A 588 -6.72 -13.13 13.48
N GLY A 589 -7.58 -13.33 14.47
CA GLY A 589 -7.87 -14.64 15.07
C GLY A 589 -7.11 -14.95 16.37
N ILE A 590 -6.25 -14.03 16.83
CA ILE A 590 -5.52 -14.12 18.11
C ILE A 590 -6.01 -13.03 19.07
N GLY A 591 -6.02 -13.32 20.38
CA GLY A 591 -6.42 -12.36 21.41
C GLY A 591 -5.36 -11.26 21.64
N LYS A 592 -5.80 -10.03 21.99
CA LYS A 592 -4.91 -8.85 22.13
C LYS A 592 -3.65 -9.07 22.99
N SER A 593 -3.78 -9.77 24.12
CA SER A 593 -2.66 -10.10 25.01
C SER A 593 -1.63 -11.01 24.32
N THR A 594 -2.11 -12.03 23.61
CA THR A 594 -1.30 -12.97 22.84
C THR A 594 -0.64 -12.28 21.63
N ALA A 595 -1.36 -11.41 20.92
CA ALA A 595 -0.84 -10.63 19.80
C ALA A 595 0.27 -9.66 20.23
N ARG A 596 0.14 -9.02 21.41
CA ARG A 596 1.21 -8.21 21.99
C ARG A 596 2.47 -9.03 22.24
N VAL A 597 2.37 -10.17 22.92
CA VAL A 597 3.53 -11.02 23.23
C VAL A 597 4.23 -11.53 21.96
N LEU A 598 3.49 -11.83 20.89
CA LEU A 598 4.05 -12.15 19.58
C LEU A 598 4.82 -10.95 18.97
N ASN A 599 4.23 -9.76 19.02
CA ASN A 599 4.84 -8.54 18.52
C ASN A 599 6.11 -8.15 19.31
N ASP A 600 6.07 -8.29 20.64
CA ASP A 600 7.20 -8.03 21.54
C ASP A 600 8.38 -9.00 21.27
N ALA A 601 8.12 -10.17 20.64
CA ALA A 601 9.10 -11.13 20.12
C ALA A 601 9.33 -11.03 18.58
N GLY A 602 8.91 -9.95 17.92
CA GLY A 602 9.17 -9.69 16.49
C GLY A 602 8.21 -10.38 15.49
N TYR A 603 7.21 -11.13 15.95
CA TYR A 603 6.21 -11.78 15.10
C TYR A 603 5.05 -10.84 14.73
N VAL A 604 5.35 -9.85 13.88
CA VAL A 604 4.44 -8.75 13.52
C VAL A 604 3.26 -9.13 12.60
N SER A 605 3.24 -10.33 12.00
CA SER A 605 2.21 -10.73 11.02
C SER A 605 1.73 -12.18 11.15
N VAL A 606 0.57 -12.48 10.55
CA VAL A 606 0.04 -13.87 10.46
C VAL A 606 0.97 -14.78 9.67
N GLN A 607 1.62 -14.24 8.64
CA GLN A 607 2.57 -14.97 7.79
C GLN A 607 3.86 -15.27 8.56
N ASN A 608 4.34 -14.35 9.41
CA ASN A 608 5.51 -14.59 10.26
C ASN A 608 5.22 -15.75 11.24
N VAL A 609 4.04 -15.77 11.87
CA VAL A 609 3.64 -16.84 12.80
C VAL A 609 3.40 -18.18 12.09
N ALA A 610 2.80 -18.18 10.90
CA ALA A 610 2.53 -19.41 10.14
C ALA A 610 3.77 -20.03 9.48
N LYS A 611 4.83 -19.24 9.24
CA LYS A 611 6.14 -19.68 8.71
C LYS A 611 7.05 -20.30 9.79
N ILE A 612 6.65 -20.34 11.06
CA ILE A 612 7.40 -20.99 12.14
C ILE A 612 7.41 -22.52 11.94
N SER A 613 8.59 -23.13 12.00
CA SER A 613 8.82 -24.54 11.68
C SER A 613 8.81 -25.50 12.88
N SER A 614 8.83 -24.99 14.12
CA SER A 614 8.65 -25.76 15.36
C SER A 614 7.97 -24.89 16.42
N GLU A 615 6.98 -25.46 17.11
CA GLU A 615 6.33 -24.89 18.29
C GLU A 615 7.30 -24.66 19.46
N GLU A 616 8.39 -25.41 19.57
CA GLU A 616 9.43 -25.23 20.60
C GLU A 616 10.10 -23.85 20.46
N ILE A 617 10.45 -23.46 19.23
CA ILE A 617 11.11 -22.18 18.91
C ILE A 617 10.23 -21.01 19.35
N LEU A 618 8.92 -21.11 19.08
CA LEU A 618 7.97 -20.10 19.53
C LEU A 618 7.80 -20.14 21.05
N ALA A 619 7.64 -21.33 21.64
CA ALA A 619 7.40 -21.52 23.08
C ALA A 619 8.51 -20.91 23.95
N ASP A 620 9.78 -21.17 23.59
CA ASP A 620 10.96 -20.63 24.27
C ASP A 620 11.01 -19.10 24.18
N GLN A 621 10.94 -18.55 22.96
CA GLN A 621 11.06 -17.10 22.71
C GLN A 621 9.97 -16.25 23.37
N VAL A 622 8.80 -16.82 23.70
CA VAL A 622 7.66 -16.08 24.28
C VAL A 622 7.21 -16.58 25.66
N GLY A 623 7.93 -17.53 26.25
CA GLY A 623 7.63 -18.11 27.57
C GLY A 623 6.27 -18.81 27.65
N TRP A 624 5.90 -19.60 26.64
CA TRP A 624 4.65 -20.37 26.60
C TRP A 624 4.91 -21.88 26.67
N THR A 625 3.84 -22.67 26.86
CA THR A 625 3.89 -24.11 26.61
C THR A 625 3.85 -24.40 25.11
N GLU A 626 4.52 -25.45 24.66
CA GLU A 626 4.46 -25.95 23.27
C GLU A 626 3.01 -26.14 22.80
N GLU A 627 2.15 -26.73 23.63
CA GLU A 627 0.72 -26.93 23.32
C GLU A 627 -0.02 -25.62 23.02
N LYS A 628 0.41 -24.48 23.59
CA LYS A 628 -0.13 -23.15 23.30
C LYS A 628 0.52 -22.54 22.06
N ALA A 629 1.83 -22.75 21.84
CA ALA A 629 2.52 -22.32 20.63
C ALA A 629 1.96 -23.02 19.38
N ALA A 630 1.82 -24.35 19.40
CA ALA A 630 1.25 -25.17 18.34
C ALA A 630 -0.16 -24.71 17.94
N LYS A 631 -1.07 -24.51 18.92
CA LYS A 631 -2.43 -23.98 18.67
C LYS A 631 -2.44 -22.61 18.00
N ILE A 632 -1.42 -21.78 18.26
CA ILE A 632 -1.28 -20.44 17.68
C ILE A 632 -0.74 -20.52 16.24
N ILE A 633 0.25 -21.37 15.98
CA ILE A 633 0.78 -21.66 14.63
C ILE A 633 -0.33 -22.28 13.75
N GLU A 634 -1.04 -23.28 14.26
CA GLU A 634 -2.17 -23.93 13.57
C GLU A 634 -3.33 -22.94 13.30
N SER A 635 -3.56 -21.96 14.18
CA SER A 635 -4.53 -20.87 13.95
C SER A 635 -4.09 -19.90 12.85
N ALA A 636 -2.80 -19.55 12.81
CA ALA A 636 -2.24 -18.70 11.75
C ALA A 636 -2.27 -19.41 10.38
N GLN A 637 -1.86 -20.68 10.31
CA GLN A 637 -1.90 -21.49 9.10
C GLN A 637 -3.33 -21.67 8.56
N ARG A 638 -4.30 -22.00 9.42
CA ARG A 638 -5.74 -22.08 9.04
C ARG A 638 -6.36 -20.72 8.68
N THR A 639 -5.76 -19.61 9.09
CA THR A 639 -6.16 -18.27 8.65
C THR A 639 -5.64 -18.00 7.24
N ILE A 640 -4.39 -18.35 6.92
CA ILE A 640 -3.83 -18.23 5.56
C ILE A 640 -4.57 -19.14 4.56
N ALA A 641 -4.85 -20.39 4.94
CA ALA A 641 -5.63 -21.34 4.15
C ALA A 641 -7.14 -21.01 4.00
N LYS A 642 -7.53 -19.77 4.33
CA LYS A 642 -8.86 -19.18 4.04
C LYS A 642 -8.76 -17.91 3.18
N PHE A 643 -7.54 -17.48 2.83
CA PHE A 643 -7.26 -16.37 1.93
C PHE A 643 -6.50 -16.81 0.66
N ALA A 644 -6.03 -18.06 0.62
CA ALA A 644 -5.80 -18.83 -0.60
C ALA A 644 -7.05 -19.65 -0.96
#